data_AF-A0A7X7PHI1-F1
#
_entry.id   AF-A0A7X7PHI1-F1
#
_cell.length_a   1.000
_cell.length_b   1.000
_cell.length_c   1.000
_cell.angle_alpha   90.00
_cell.angle_beta   90.00
_cell.angle_gamma   90.00
#
_symmetry.space_group_name_H-M   'P 1'
#
loop_
_entity.id
_entity.type
_entity.pdbx_description
1 polymer ?
#
loop_
_entity_poly.entity_id
_entity_poly.type
_entity_poly.pdbx_seq_one_letter_code
_entity_poly.pdbx_strand_id
1 'polypeptide(L)'
;KDAEDVLDDLEESRGYRVDAEEFLRARLIDLWVGDPDRGSDQWRFARFGEEGDEVYRPIPRDRDWAFVHADGFLTARFRSFYPKLVELRETIPEIEPLTYSSHLLDRRLLTALTRDDFASAARTVQQTMTDAVIDEALSSMPPEFQPLAVDEMRAKLIARRAQLPAIAEDFYEWLATDVDVRGTDEDNFALVERLEDGTVRVRLSQRGESGVAGTDGVSVSAQAWYDRTFLPAETDEVRIYLHGGDDHAVVRGSGRGPITVRVIGGGGDDVVEDETGTVRFYDDDGDNVARGVRSVNTQSWGWADIPEGLRFGKDWAQDWGRDRSLFSPSVQYGEGAGLIVGGGPTFTDFGFRRAPFRSRLGFNVLYGTKSGGWGAELSAEHRMENSRLAITLDARATEFEAFRFYGFGNDTPDLGDEESLVMMDQVTVYPALTWVIGPRPGNLPPGSEPDGEGEGEEDEGGEVERAFLLGKREGIRGSFSIGPLAHWTSTRVPTGNPLDGDSDVGRLGGQAILRVSNTDQGAAPRRGYRLFVQAAGFPDVWDAEGAFGTGLAQLSGYLPLFGDTHLAARIGGEAAVGDFAVPDAASIGGRRSVRGYRFDRYTGEVATWGNLELRVPIDTVHIIVNGELGVFGLADTGRVWMDGESPGGWHTAWGGGAWFSAFDRAISVAWARGNDSHGRFYIWQGLPF
;
A
#
# COMPACT_ATOMS: atom_id res chain seq x y z
N LYS A 1 1.18 31.41 13.84
CA LYS A 1 1.92 30.23 13.35
C LYS A 1 1.01 29.42 12.44
N ASP A 2 1.56 28.65 11.52
CA ASP A 2 0.81 27.58 10.84
C ASP A 2 0.74 26.33 11.71
N ALA A 3 0.29 25.20 11.14
CA ALA A 3 0.17 23.97 11.90
C ALA A 3 1.53 23.31 12.12
N GLU A 4 2.41 23.33 11.14
CA GLU A 4 3.75 22.70 11.21
C GLU A 4 4.60 23.43 12.25
N ASP A 5 4.67 24.77 12.17
CA ASP A 5 5.21 25.67 13.19
C ASP A 5 4.79 25.33 14.64
N VAL A 6 3.55 24.84 14.82
CA VAL A 6 2.96 24.52 16.13
C VAL A 6 3.23 23.08 16.54
N LEU A 7 3.31 22.14 15.59
CA LEU A 7 3.72 20.78 15.90
C LEU A 7 5.19 20.74 16.33
N ASP A 8 6.04 21.57 15.72
CA ASP A 8 7.43 21.74 16.09
C ASP A 8 7.57 22.38 17.48
N ASP A 9 6.83 23.47 17.79
CA ASP A 9 6.80 24.05 19.14
C ASP A 9 6.35 23.00 20.20
N LEU A 10 5.31 22.21 19.91
CA LEU A 10 4.83 21.14 20.80
C LEU A 10 5.79 19.95 20.92
N GLU A 11 6.86 19.90 20.13
CA GLU A 11 7.95 18.93 20.24
C GLU A 11 9.15 19.58 20.95
N GLU A 12 9.50 20.83 20.66
CA GLU A 12 10.61 21.57 21.29
C GLU A 12 10.41 21.75 22.80
N SER A 13 9.22 22.15 23.27
CA SER A 13 9.00 22.48 24.69
C SER A 13 7.58 22.26 25.19
N ARG A 14 7.50 21.72 26.41
CA ARG A 14 6.26 21.54 27.19
C ARG A 14 5.60 22.85 27.65
N GLY A 15 6.29 23.98 27.48
CA GLY A 15 5.71 25.31 27.67
C GLY A 15 4.61 25.63 26.65
N TYR A 16 4.59 24.90 25.53
CA TYR A 16 3.59 25.04 24.48
C TYR A 16 2.44 24.04 24.63
N ARG A 17 1.21 24.53 24.45
CA ARG A 17 -0.03 23.74 24.54
C ARG A 17 -1.01 24.19 23.47
N VAL A 18 -1.91 23.30 23.02
CA VAL A 18 -3.02 23.64 22.10
C VAL A 18 -4.35 23.58 22.85
N ASP A 19 -5.27 24.50 22.53
CA ASP A 19 -6.67 24.40 22.96
C ASP A 19 -7.38 23.30 22.16
N ALA A 20 -7.18 22.06 22.62
CA ALA A 20 -7.70 20.86 21.95
C ALA A 20 -9.23 20.83 21.91
N GLU A 21 -9.91 21.40 22.90
CA GLU A 21 -11.38 21.52 22.90
C GLU A 21 -11.87 22.49 21.82
N GLU A 22 -11.25 23.66 21.66
CA GLU A 22 -11.58 24.60 20.58
C GLU A 22 -11.26 23.99 19.20
N PHE A 23 -10.16 23.24 19.09
CA PHE A 23 -9.81 22.51 17.87
C PHE A 23 -10.85 21.45 17.53
N LEU A 24 -11.27 20.62 18.49
CA LEU A 24 -12.29 19.61 18.29
C LEU A 24 -13.62 20.22 17.83
N ARG A 25 -14.05 21.33 18.44
CA ARG A 25 -15.29 22.03 18.05
C ARG A 25 -15.20 22.53 16.60
N ALA A 26 -14.04 23.04 16.17
CA ALA A 26 -13.81 23.42 14.78
C ALA A 26 -13.83 22.20 13.84
N ARG A 27 -13.16 21.09 14.20
CA ARG A 27 -13.19 19.83 13.42
C ARG A 27 -14.61 19.29 13.26
N LEU A 28 -15.43 19.31 14.31
CA LEU A 28 -16.84 18.88 14.24
C LEU A 28 -17.69 19.75 13.30
N ILE A 29 -17.37 21.04 13.15
CA ILE A 29 -18.00 21.92 12.15
C ILE A 29 -17.55 21.51 10.73
N ASP A 30 -16.27 21.20 10.53
CA ASP A 30 -15.76 20.74 9.22
C ASP A 30 -16.42 19.41 8.79
N LEU A 31 -16.57 18.45 9.71
CA LEU A 31 -17.31 17.20 9.47
C LEU A 31 -18.80 17.48 9.15
N TRP A 32 -19.40 18.48 9.80
CA TRP A 32 -20.78 18.89 9.53
C TRP A 32 -20.96 19.53 8.14
N VAL A 33 -20.04 20.39 7.68
CA VAL A 33 -20.06 20.90 6.29
C VAL A 33 -19.59 19.88 5.25
N GLY A 34 -19.01 18.76 5.71
CA GLY A 34 -18.53 17.69 4.85
C GLY A 34 -17.24 18.04 4.12
N ASP A 35 -16.32 18.74 4.80
CA ASP A 35 -15.02 19.16 4.28
C ASP A 35 -13.91 18.17 4.70
N PRO A 36 -13.44 17.29 3.79
CA PRO A 36 -12.37 16.33 4.06
C PRO A 36 -10.96 16.93 3.94
N ASP A 37 -10.79 18.13 3.37
CA ASP A 37 -9.49 18.68 3.04
C ASP A 37 -9.00 19.66 4.09
N ARG A 38 -8.61 19.12 5.25
CA ARG A 38 -8.30 19.87 6.48
C ARG A 38 -6.86 19.63 6.96
N GLY A 39 -5.90 19.69 6.02
CA GLY A 39 -4.46 19.51 6.24
C GLY A 39 -3.77 20.65 7.02
N SER A 40 -2.45 20.59 7.20
CA SER A 40 -1.66 21.56 7.98
C SER A 40 -1.77 22.99 7.45
N ASP A 41 -1.78 23.14 6.12
CA ASP A 41 -2.02 24.37 5.37
C ASP A 41 -3.35 25.05 5.72
N GLN A 42 -4.38 24.26 6.06
CA GLN A 42 -5.73 24.71 6.33
C GLN A 42 -5.97 25.23 7.76
N TRP A 43 -4.90 25.30 8.57
CA TRP A 43 -4.96 25.90 9.89
C TRP A 43 -3.95 27.03 10.06
N ARG A 44 -4.32 27.97 10.92
CA ARG A 44 -3.42 28.91 11.57
C ARG A 44 -3.71 28.86 13.07
N PHE A 45 -2.73 29.20 13.88
CA PHE A 45 -2.86 29.24 15.33
C PHE A 45 -2.43 30.60 15.87
N ALA A 46 -3.26 31.14 16.77
CA ALA A 46 -2.96 32.34 17.54
C ALA A 46 -2.36 31.95 18.90
N ARG A 47 -1.20 32.52 19.23
CA ARG A 47 -0.47 32.32 20.50
C ARG A 47 -1.06 33.26 21.56
N PHE A 48 -1.39 32.72 22.73
CA PHE A 48 -1.79 33.46 23.93
C PHE A 48 -0.99 32.94 25.12
N GLY A 49 -0.78 33.77 26.15
CA GLY A 49 -0.06 33.36 27.37
C GLY A 49 1.13 34.25 27.68
N GLU A 50 1.97 33.78 28.60
CA GLU A 50 3.29 34.35 28.94
C GLU A 50 4.38 33.34 28.53
N GLU A 51 5.61 33.80 28.36
CA GLU A 51 6.75 32.97 27.90
C GLU A 51 6.95 31.72 28.80
N GLY A 52 6.81 30.54 28.21
CA GLY A 52 6.88 29.25 28.92
C GLY A 52 5.55 28.72 29.48
N ASP A 53 4.43 29.42 29.25
CA ASP A 53 3.07 28.89 29.45
C ASP A 53 2.11 29.42 28.36
N GLU A 54 2.31 28.94 27.14
CA GLU A 54 1.65 29.44 25.93
C GLU A 54 0.62 28.46 25.37
N VAL A 55 -0.55 29.00 25.04
CA VAL A 55 -1.69 28.27 24.47
C VAL A 55 -1.97 28.75 23.05
N TYR A 56 -1.87 27.82 22.11
CA TYR A 56 -2.25 27.96 20.72
C TYR A 56 -3.73 27.68 20.53
N ARG A 57 -4.46 28.68 20.02
CA ARG A 57 -5.88 28.54 19.64
C ARG A 57 -6.03 28.42 18.13
N PRO A 58 -6.85 27.48 17.64
CA PRO A 58 -6.99 27.20 16.22
C PRO A 58 -7.86 28.25 15.51
N ILE A 59 -7.42 28.61 14.31
CA ILE A 59 -8.13 29.47 13.37
C ILE A 59 -8.24 28.65 12.07
N PRO A 60 -9.41 28.04 11.77
CA PRO A 60 -9.60 27.33 10.52
C PRO A 60 -9.51 28.32 9.36
N ARG A 61 -8.60 28.07 8.42
CA ARG A 61 -8.63 28.72 7.10
C ARG A 61 -9.56 27.96 6.15
N ASP A 62 -9.74 28.57 4.99
CA ASP A 62 -10.07 28.00 3.67
C ASP A 62 -10.83 26.64 3.65
N ARG A 63 -11.97 26.60 2.95
CA ARG A 63 -12.92 25.48 2.94
C ARG A 63 -13.31 25.07 1.51
N ASP A 64 -12.34 25.03 0.61
CA ASP A 64 -12.55 24.74 -0.81
C ASP A 64 -13.23 23.37 -1.10
N TRP A 65 -13.18 22.42 -0.16
CA TRP A 65 -13.86 21.11 -0.26
C TRP A 65 -15.14 20.97 0.58
N ALA A 66 -15.64 22.06 1.18
CA ALA A 66 -16.93 22.04 1.87
C ALA A 66 -18.12 21.94 0.90
N PHE A 67 -19.21 21.29 1.34
CA PHE A 67 -20.49 21.20 0.61
C PHE A 67 -20.43 20.59 -0.80
N VAL A 68 -19.39 19.81 -1.13
CA VAL A 68 -19.13 19.26 -2.47
C VAL A 68 -20.33 18.48 -3.03
N HIS A 69 -20.80 18.90 -4.21
CA HIS A 69 -21.90 18.27 -4.95
C HIS A 69 -21.37 17.52 -6.19
N ALA A 70 -20.83 16.32 -5.97
CA ALA A 70 -20.16 15.52 -7.00
C ALA A 70 -21.01 14.33 -7.49
N ASP A 71 -22.25 14.58 -7.89
CA ASP A 71 -23.23 13.52 -8.19
C ASP A 71 -23.02 12.84 -9.56
N GLY A 72 -23.59 11.63 -9.76
CA GLY A 72 -23.56 10.89 -11.04
C GLY A 72 -22.66 9.65 -11.11
N PHE A 73 -22.75 8.88 -12.20
CA PHE A 73 -22.09 7.57 -12.34
C PHE A 73 -20.55 7.65 -12.38
N LEU A 74 -19.99 8.58 -13.15
CA LEU A 74 -18.52 8.70 -13.30
C LEU A 74 -17.87 9.13 -11.99
N THR A 75 -18.39 10.19 -11.37
CA THR A 75 -18.00 10.67 -10.04
C THR A 75 -18.14 9.59 -8.97
N ALA A 76 -19.26 8.85 -8.93
CA ALA A 76 -19.42 7.70 -8.04
C ALA A 76 -18.36 6.60 -8.25
N ARG A 77 -17.79 6.46 -9.46
CA ARG A 77 -16.63 5.59 -9.71
C ARG A 77 -15.30 6.22 -9.32
N PHE A 78 -15.12 7.53 -9.50
CA PHE A 78 -13.90 8.23 -9.08
C PHE A 78 -13.68 8.18 -7.56
N ARG A 79 -14.73 8.21 -6.74
CA ARG A 79 -14.61 8.11 -5.26
C ARG A 79 -13.88 6.85 -4.78
N SER A 80 -14.01 5.73 -5.50
CA SER A 80 -13.29 4.49 -5.19
C SER A 80 -11.77 4.58 -5.39
N PHE A 81 -11.30 5.59 -6.13
CA PHE A 81 -9.88 5.84 -6.38
C PHE A 81 -9.38 7.14 -5.71
N TYR A 82 -10.27 8.09 -5.44
CA TYR A 82 -9.96 9.36 -4.77
C TYR A 82 -10.85 9.55 -3.53
N PRO A 83 -10.41 9.08 -2.34
CA PRO A 83 -11.20 9.11 -1.11
C PRO A 83 -11.59 10.51 -0.65
N LYS A 84 -10.79 11.54 -0.98
CA LYS A 84 -11.12 12.96 -0.70
C LYS A 84 -12.41 13.44 -1.36
N LEU A 85 -12.94 12.76 -2.39
CA LEU A 85 -14.17 13.16 -3.06
C LEU A 85 -15.42 12.75 -2.25
N VAL A 86 -15.62 13.41 -1.11
CA VAL A 86 -16.80 13.21 -0.26
C VAL A 86 -17.95 14.10 -0.75
N GLU A 87 -19.15 13.53 -0.89
CA GLU A 87 -20.34 14.25 -1.36
C GLU A 87 -21.21 14.67 -0.17
N LEU A 88 -21.73 15.91 -0.20
CA LEU A 88 -22.66 16.39 0.81
C LEU A 88 -24.03 15.72 0.72
N ARG A 89 -24.27 14.80 1.64
CA ARG A 89 -25.52 14.05 1.83
C ARG A 89 -26.17 14.37 3.18
N GLU A 90 -27.46 14.09 3.32
CA GLU A 90 -28.18 14.21 4.61
C GLU A 90 -27.54 13.33 5.70
N THR A 91 -27.15 12.10 5.34
CA THR A 91 -26.36 11.21 6.20
C THR A 91 -24.88 11.60 6.11
N ILE A 92 -24.22 11.72 7.27
CA ILE A 92 -22.75 11.87 7.32
C ILE A 92 -22.13 10.50 7.00
N PRO A 93 -21.19 10.38 6.04
CA PRO A 93 -20.53 9.12 5.73
C PRO A 93 -19.54 8.70 6.83
N GLU A 94 -18.89 7.55 6.62
CA GLU A 94 -17.79 7.03 7.46
C GLU A 94 -16.70 8.11 7.70
N ILE A 95 -15.99 8.00 8.83
CA ILE A 95 -15.09 9.06 9.32
C ILE A 95 -13.75 9.09 8.58
N GLU A 96 -13.31 7.96 8.05
CA GLU A 96 -11.99 7.79 7.44
C GLU A 96 -11.81 8.63 6.16
N PRO A 97 -12.78 8.71 5.22
CA PRO A 97 -12.70 9.65 4.10
C PRO A 97 -12.77 11.13 4.51
N LEU A 98 -13.52 11.46 5.58
CA LEU A 98 -13.68 12.83 6.09
C LEU A 98 -12.46 13.32 6.90
N THR A 99 -11.60 12.42 7.35
CA THR A 99 -10.35 12.73 8.07
C THR A 99 -9.12 12.51 7.20
N TYR A 100 -9.29 12.23 5.90
CA TYR A 100 -8.21 11.80 5.01
C TYR A 100 -7.02 12.78 5.00
N SER A 101 -7.24 14.09 4.93
CA SER A 101 -6.15 15.09 4.99
C SER A 101 -5.75 15.51 6.40
N SER A 102 -6.61 15.32 7.41
CA SER A 102 -6.40 15.86 8.76
C SER A 102 -5.85 14.86 9.77
N HIS A 103 -5.87 13.56 9.45
CA HIS A 103 -5.64 12.48 10.40
C HIS A 103 -4.35 12.61 11.24
N LEU A 104 -3.24 13.11 10.68
CA LEU A 104 -2.01 13.36 11.44
C LEU A 104 -2.18 14.46 12.49
N LEU A 105 -2.80 15.57 12.10
CA LEU A 105 -3.07 16.72 12.97
C LEU A 105 -4.10 16.36 14.05
N ASP A 106 -5.16 15.66 13.67
CA ASP A 106 -6.19 15.15 14.59
C ASP A 106 -5.56 14.23 15.66
N ARG A 107 -4.71 13.27 15.27
CA ARG A 107 -3.99 12.38 16.21
C ARG A 107 -3.07 13.14 17.17
N ARG A 108 -2.35 14.15 16.69
CA ARG A 108 -1.33 14.91 17.45
C ARG A 108 -1.95 15.93 18.40
N LEU A 109 -3.12 16.49 18.07
CA LEU A 109 -3.75 17.57 18.85
C LEU A 109 -4.93 17.12 19.73
N LEU A 110 -5.67 16.07 19.36
CA LEU A 110 -6.86 15.62 20.10
C LEU A 110 -6.53 14.53 21.15
N THR A 111 -5.27 14.13 21.28
CA THR A 111 -4.81 12.97 22.06
C THR A 111 -5.09 13.03 23.55
N ALA A 112 -5.24 14.23 24.12
CA ALA A 112 -5.53 14.42 25.54
C ALA A 112 -7.01 14.24 25.90
N LEU A 113 -7.91 14.35 24.92
CA LEU A 113 -9.35 14.40 25.14
C LEU A 113 -9.97 13.01 25.36
N THR A 114 -11.04 12.98 26.15
CA THR A 114 -11.83 11.79 26.50
C THR A 114 -13.12 11.69 25.68
N ARG A 115 -13.79 10.53 25.74
CA ARG A 115 -15.11 10.32 25.12
C ARG A 115 -16.14 11.37 25.57
N ASP A 116 -16.12 11.73 26.84
CA ASP A 116 -17.01 12.76 27.40
C ASP A 116 -16.73 14.16 26.85
N ASP A 117 -15.47 14.49 26.56
CA ASP A 117 -15.08 15.77 25.95
C ASP A 117 -15.58 15.86 24.50
N PHE A 118 -15.49 14.76 23.74
CA PHE A 118 -16.08 14.66 22.40
C PHE A 118 -17.60 14.81 22.43
N ALA A 119 -18.29 14.12 23.35
CA ALA A 119 -19.73 14.28 23.55
C ALA A 119 -20.11 15.70 24.00
N SER A 120 -19.27 16.37 24.79
CA SER A 120 -19.45 17.76 25.22
C SER A 120 -19.29 18.75 24.07
N ALA A 121 -18.21 18.62 23.28
CA ALA A 121 -17.97 19.41 22.09
C ALA A 121 -19.10 19.27 21.06
N ALA A 122 -19.55 18.03 20.79
CA ALA A 122 -20.65 17.74 19.87
C ALA A 122 -21.96 18.41 20.29
N ARG A 123 -22.33 18.33 21.58
CA ARG A 123 -23.51 19.02 22.12
C ARG A 123 -23.38 20.54 21.99
N THR A 124 -22.18 21.08 22.26
CA THR A 124 -21.91 22.52 22.18
C THR A 124 -22.11 23.03 20.75
N VAL A 125 -21.46 22.40 19.77
CA VAL A 125 -21.58 22.72 18.34
C VAL A 125 -23.04 22.57 17.88
N GLN A 126 -23.70 21.44 18.19
CA GLN A 126 -25.09 21.19 17.85
C GLN A 126 -26.07 22.25 18.38
N GLN A 127 -25.86 22.75 19.61
CA GLN A 127 -26.73 23.75 20.25
C GLN A 127 -26.49 25.17 19.72
N THR A 128 -25.25 25.52 19.38
CA THR A 128 -24.92 26.83 18.79
C THR A 128 -25.53 26.99 17.39
N MET A 129 -25.57 25.91 16.61
CA MET A 129 -25.97 25.92 15.20
C MET A 129 -27.49 25.80 15.01
N THR A 130 -28.24 26.71 15.61
CA THR A 130 -29.72 26.70 15.58
C THR A 130 -30.28 26.84 14.15
N ASP A 131 -31.54 26.45 13.94
CA ASP A 131 -32.23 26.61 12.64
C ASP A 131 -32.17 28.06 12.14
N ALA A 132 -32.31 29.04 13.04
CA ALA A 132 -32.23 30.45 12.68
C ALA A 132 -30.84 30.85 12.15
N VAL A 133 -29.76 30.29 12.71
CA VAL A 133 -28.38 30.53 12.25
C VAL A 133 -28.15 29.90 10.88
N ILE A 134 -28.71 28.69 10.65
CA ILE A 134 -28.66 28.03 9.33
C ILE A 134 -29.45 28.86 8.30
N ASP A 135 -30.65 29.31 8.65
CA ASP A 135 -31.52 30.09 7.76
C ASP A 135 -30.92 31.46 7.42
N GLU A 136 -30.31 32.15 8.39
CA GLU A 136 -29.58 33.41 8.18
C GLU A 136 -28.37 33.20 7.25
N ALA A 137 -27.57 32.16 7.48
CA ALA A 137 -26.43 31.83 6.61
C ALA A 137 -26.87 31.51 5.18
N LEU A 138 -27.91 30.69 4.99
CA LEU A 138 -28.44 30.36 3.66
C LEU A 138 -29.08 31.57 2.95
N SER A 139 -29.69 32.50 3.70
CA SER A 139 -30.23 33.75 3.13
C SER A 139 -29.16 34.68 2.55
N SER A 140 -27.89 34.47 2.91
CA SER A 140 -26.74 35.23 2.38
C SER A 140 -26.26 34.73 1.01
N MET A 141 -26.81 33.62 0.49
CA MET A 141 -26.56 33.17 -0.89
C MET A 141 -27.09 34.17 -1.91
N PRO A 142 -26.45 34.33 -3.10
CA PRO A 142 -26.96 35.19 -4.16
C PRO A 142 -28.39 34.81 -4.56
N PRO A 143 -29.30 35.76 -4.85
CA PRO A 143 -30.72 35.50 -5.11
C PRO A 143 -30.99 34.47 -6.22
N GLU A 144 -30.08 34.33 -7.18
CA GLU A 144 -30.14 33.38 -8.28
C GLU A 144 -29.97 31.93 -7.83
N PHE A 145 -29.18 31.68 -6.78
CA PHE A 145 -28.95 30.35 -6.20
C PHE A 145 -29.99 29.96 -5.15
N GLN A 146 -30.64 30.93 -4.51
CA GLN A 146 -31.65 30.67 -3.48
C GLN A 146 -32.73 29.66 -3.90
N PRO A 147 -33.44 29.82 -5.04
CA PRO A 147 -34.47 28.87 -5.47
C PRO A 147 -33.91 27.55 -6.02
N LEU A 148 -32.58 27.42 -6.17
CA LEU A 148 -31.93 26.22 -6.69
C LEU A 148 -31.38 25.30 -5.61
N ALA A 149 -30.93 25.85 -4.48
CA ALA A 149 -30.14 25.11 -3.49
C ALA A 149 -30.58 25.28 -2.01
N VAL A 150 -31.30 26.34 -1.63
CA VAL A 150 -31.52 26.65 -0.20
C VAL A 150 -32.34 25.58 0.51
N ASP A 151 -33.46 25.12 -0.07
CA ASP A 151 -34.32 24.11 0.59
C ASP A 151 -33.59 22.77 0.78
N GLU A 152 -32.84 22.32 -0.22
CA GLU A 152 -32.05 21.09 -0.17
C GLU A 152 -30.89 21.21 0.82
N MET A 153 -30.15 22.32 0.77
CA MET A 153 -29.04 22.59 1.69
C MET A 153 -29.54 22.66 3.13
N ARG A 154 -30.65 23.37 3.38
CA ARG A 154 -31.30 23.45 4.69
C ARG A 154 -31.64 22.08 5.26
N ALA A 155 -32.24 21.21 4.44
CA ALA A 155 -32.58 19.84 4.83
C ALA A 155 -31.32 19.03 5.21
N LYS A 156 -30.29 19.04 4.34
CA LYS A 156 -29.01 18.38 4.60
C LYS A 156 -28.34 18.88 5.88
N LEU A 157 -28.22 20.20 6.06
CA LEU A 157 -27.55 20.80 7.21
C LEU A 157 -28.26 20.49 8.54
N ILE A 158 -29.60 20.52 8.58
CA ILE A 158 -30.36 20.15 9.77
C ILE A 158 -30.23 18.64 10.07
N ALA A 159 -30.31 17.78 9.06
CA ALA A 159 -30.14 16.34 9.20
C ALA A 159 -28.73 15.99 9.73
N ARG A 160 -27.68 16.57 9.15
CA ARG A 160 -26.28 16.40 9.57
C ARG A 160 -26.04 16.92 10.98
N ARG A 161 -26.63 18.07 11.36
CA ARG A 161 -26.53 18.62 12.73
C ARG A 161 -27.09 17.67 13.78
N ALA A 162 -28.17 16.94 13.45
CA ALA A 162 -28.76 15.95 14.36
C ALA A 162 -27.84 14.73 14.59
N GLN A 163 -26.98 14.40 13.61
CA GLN A 163 -26.03 13.27 13.67
C GLN A 163 -24.70 13.58 14.38
N LEU A 164 -24.40 14.85 14.65
CA LEU A 164 -23.15 15.28 15.31
C LEU A 164 -22.74 14.46 16.55
N PRO A 165 -23.64 14.08 17.48
CA PRO A 165 -23.26 13.25 18.63
C PRO A 165 -22.77 11.86 18.25
N ALA A 166 -23.33 11.24 17.21
CA ALA A 166 -22.89 9.92 16.73
C ALA A 166 -21.55 10.04 15.98
N ILE A 167 -21.39 11.04 15.13
CA ILE A 167 -20.13 11.26 14.38
C ILE A 167 -18.97 11.67 15.30
N ALA A 168 -19.24 12.38 16.40
CA ALA A 168 -18.22 12.64 17.41
C ALA A 168 -17.80 11.37 18.16
N GLU A 169 -18.72 10.42 18.34
CA GLU A 169 -18.44 9.10 18.91
C GLU A 169 -17.56 8.26 17.95
N ASP A 170 -17.98 8.14 16.68
CA ASP A 170 -17.20 7.44 15.64
C ASP A 170 -15.80 8.04 15.47
N PHE A 171 -15.68 9.38 15.57
CA PHE A 171 -14.39 10.09 15.51
C PHE A 171 -13.52 9.88 16.76
N TYR A 172 -14.11 9.78 17.95
CA TYR A 172 -13.39 9.40 19.16
C TYR A 172 -12.86 7.96 19.05
N GLU A 173 -13.71 7.00 18.67
CA GLU A 173 -13.32 5.58 18.58
C GLU A 173 -12.22 5.34 17.53
N TRP A 174 -12.28 6.06 16.40
CA TRP A 174 -11.20 6.10 15.41
C TRP A 174 -9.86 6.52 16.05
N LEU A 175 -9.82 7.70 16.69
CA LEU A 175 -8.59 8.24 17.29
C LEU A 175 -8.12 7.49 18.55
N ALA A 176 -9.01 6.83 19.30
CA ALA A 176 -8.70 6.15 20.55
C ALA A 176 -8.15 4.72 20.37
N THR A 177 -8.26 4.12 19.18
CA THR A 177 -7.84 2.73 18.90
C THR A 177 -6.33 2.53 19.01
N ASP A 178 -5.54 3.37 18.33
CA ASP A 178 -4.07 3.40 18.35
C ASP A 178 -3.65 4.81 18.76
N VAL A 179 -3.08 5.02 19.95
CA VAL A 179 -2.82 6.38 20.48
C VAL A 179 -1.33 6.72 20.55
N ASP A 180 -0.95 7.88 20.00
CA ASP A 180 0.41 8.42 20.06
C ASP A 180 0.53 9.49 21.16
N VAL A 181 0.95 9.08 22.36
CA VAL A 181 1.34 10.01 23.44
C VAL A 181 2.75 10.52 23.13
N ARG A 182 2.98 11.83 23.17
CA ARG A 182 4.27 12.44 22.84
C ARG A 182 4.78 13.35 23.96
N GLY A 183 6.04 13.18 24.30
CA GLY A 183 6.85 14.10 25.08
C GLY A 183 7.40 15.24 24.25
N THR A 184 8.59 15.71 24.64
CA THR A 184 9.27 16.88 24.10
C THR A 184 10.78 16.68 24.07
N ASP A 185 11.53 17.53 23.37
CA ASP A 185 13.00 17.51 23.37
C ASP A 185 13.64 17.97 24.72
N GLU A 186 12.83 18.43 25.69
CA GLU A 186 13.21 18.54 27.11
C GLU A 186 13.05 17.22 27.87
N ASP A 187 13.94 16.93 28.82
CA ASP A 187 13.90 15.76 29.71
C ASP A 187 12.50 15.41 30.29
N ASN A 188 11.95 14.30 29.80
CA ASN A 188 10.66 13.73 30.14
C ASN A 188 10.77 12.70 31.27
N PHE A 189 9.79 12.72 32.16
CA PHE A 189 9.47 11.61 33.05
C PHE A 189 8.08 11.06 32.72
N ALA A 190 8.06 9.83 32.18
CA ALA A 190 6.85 9.12 31.78
C ALA A 190 6.47 8.06 32.83
N LEU A 191 5.32 8.23 33.48
CA LEU A 191 4.79 7.24 34.42
C LEU A 191 3.62 6.46 33.80
N VAL A 192 3.82 5.16 33.62
CA VAL A 192 2.82 4.22 33.08
C VAL A 192 2.32 3.30 34.19
N GLU A 193 1.04 3.39 34.50
CA GLU A 193 0.40 2.58 35.55
C GLU A 193 -0.57 1.58 34.91
N ARG A 194 -0.26 0.29 35.04
CA ARG A 194 -1.13 -0.81 34.58
C ARG A 194 -2.00 -1.32 35.73
N LEU A 195 -3.31 -1.17 35.59
CA LEU A 195 -4.31 -1.59 36.57
C LEU A 195 -4.78 -3.04 36.35
N GLU A 196 -5.43 -3.62 37.36
CA GLU A 196 -5.85 -5.04 37.38
C GLU A 196 -6.94 -5.38 36.35
N ASP A 197 -7.73 -4.40 35.94
CA ASP A 197 -8.76 -4.50 34.89
C ASP A 197 -8.17 -4.42 33.46
N GLY A 198 -6.86 -4.19 33.34
CA GLY A 198 -6.15 -4.00 32.08
C GLY A 198 -6.03 -2.54 31.62
N THR A 199 -6.65 -1.60 32.34
CA THR A 199 -6.56 -0.15 32.11
C THR A 199 -5.11 0.33 32.23
N VAL A 200 -4.73 1.28 31.37
CA VAL A 200 -3.39 1.90 31.37
C VAL A 200 -3.55 3.40 31.58
N ARG A 201 -2.93 3.96 32.62
CA ARG A 201 -2.80 5.41 32.79
C ARG A 201 -1.39 5.84 32.41
N VAL A 202 -1.27 6.88 31.60
CA VAL A 202 0.01 7.48 31.20
C VAL A 202 0.06 8.93 31.66
N ARG A 203 1.15 9.30 32.34
CA ARG A 203 1.42 10.67 32.78
C ARG A 203 2.79 11.12 32.27
N LEU A 204 2.87 12.31 31.67
CA LEU A 204 4.13 12.97 31.31
C LEU A 204 4.35 14.20 32.21
N SER A 205 5.56 14.31 32.73
CA SER A 205 5.97 15.28 33.73
C SER A 205 7.46 15.56 33.61
N GLN A 206 7.96 16.65 34.18
CA GLN A 206 9.36 17.02 34.01
C GLN A 206 10.28 16.11 34.83
N ARG A 207 11.35 15.60 34.22
CA ARG A 207 12.49 15.05 34.96
C ARG A 207 13.15 16.19 35.76
N GLY A 208 13.53 15.95 37.00
CA GLY A 208 14.14 16.97 37.84
C GLY A 208 15.24 16.44 38.76
N GLU A 209 16.13 17.33 39.19
CA GLU A 209 17.18 17.01 40.17
C GLU A 209 16.70 17.06 41.64
N SER A 210 15.57 17.72 41.96
CA SER A 210 15.01 17.75 43.33
C SER A 210 13.47 17.98 43.43
N GLY A 211 12.69 16.90 43.46
CA GLY A 211 11.23 16.87 43.73
C GLY A 211 10.71 15.43 43.90
N VAL A 212 9.68 15.22 44.75
CA VAL A 212 8.95 13.94 45.05
C VAL A 212 9.59 12.65 44.50
N ALA A 213 10.07 11.78 45.41
CA ALA A 213 10.71 10.51 45.06
C ALA A 213 9.83 9.62 44.15
N GLY A 214 10.22 9.56 42.87
CA GLY A 214 9.99 8.37 42.06
C GLY A 214 10.82 7.21 42.61
N THR A 215 10.51 6.00 42.16
CA THR A 215 11.34 4.83 42.43
C THR A 215 12.79 5.09 41.99
N ASP A 216 13.74 4.60 42.79
CA ASP A 216 15.18 4.67 42.56
C ASP A 216 15.81 6.08 42.42
N GLY A 217 15.25 7.07 43.12
CA GLY A 217 15.95 8.31 43.45
C GLY A 217 15.91 9.39 42.36
N VAL A 218 15.26 9.09 41.24
CA VAL A 218 14.87 10.12 40.27
C VAL A 218 13.72 10.95 40.85
N SER A 219 13.79 12.24 40.58
CA SER A 219 12.96 13.26 41.19
C SER A 219 12.08 13.88 40.11
N VAL A 220 10.82 14.15 40.43
CA VAL A 220 9.78 14.46 39.41
C VAL A 220 8.98 15.69 39.82
N SER A 221 8.60 16.51 38.83
CA SER A 221 7.62 17.59 39.04
C SER A 221 6.28 17.00 39.54
N ALA A 222 5.67 17.64 40.53
CA ALA A 222 4.35 17.23 41.03
C ALA A 222 3.21 17.51 40.04
N GLN A 223 3.46 18.30 38.98
CA GLN A 223 2.48 18.67 37.97
C GLN A 223 2.85 18.03 36.62
N ALA A 224 2.01 17.08 36.19
CA ALA A 224 2.05 16.51 34.85
C ALA A 224 1.36 17.46 33.85
N TRP A 225 1.91 17.59 32.64
CA TRP A 225 1.26 18.34 31.54
C TRP A 225 0.34 17.44 30.71
N TYR A 226 0.58 16.13 30.73
CA TYR A 226 -0.27 15.11 30.12
C TYR A 226 -0.67 14.06 31.16
N ASP A 227 -1.96 13.72 31.23
CA ASP A 227 -2.49 12.68 32.11
C ASP A 227 -3.76 12.07 31.47
N ARG A 228 -3.64 10.89 30.86
CA ARG A 228 -4.78 10.17 30.24
C ARG A 228 -4.85 8.73 30.71
N THR A 229 -6.08 8.25 30.87
CA THR A 229 -6.41 6.85 31.17
C THR A 229 -7.02 6.20 29.94
N PHE A 230 -6.47 5.05 29.54
CA PHE A 230 -6.83 4.27 28.36
C PHE A 230 -7.53 2.97 28.75
N LEU A 231 -8.69 2.71 28.14
CA LEU A 231 -9.56 1.60 28.49
C LEU A 231 -9.40 0.44 27.49
N PRO A 232 -9.31 -0.83 27.95
CA PRO A 232 -9.19 -2.02 27.09
C PRO A 232 -10.32 -2.22 26.07
N ALA A 233 -11.45 -1.55 26.25
CA ALA A 233 -12.58 -1.60 25.32
C ALA A 233 -12.48 -0.57 24.17
N GLU A 234 -11.53 0.36 24.25
CA GLU A 234 -11.39 1.52 23.35
C GLU A 234 -10.02 1.57 22.65
N THR A 235 -8.97 1.09 23.33
CA THR A 235 -7.57 1.25 22.87
C THR A 235 -6.88 -0.12 22.76
N ASP A 236 -6.42 -0.45 21.54
CA ASP A 236 -5.57 -1.62 21.25
C ASP A 236 -4.09 -1.33 21.60
N GLU A 237 -3.62 -0.11 21.36
CA GLU A 237 -2.20 0.27 21.46
C GLU A 237 -1.98 1.71 21.94
N VAL A 238 -0.99 1.90 22.83
CA VAL A 238 -0.48 3.20 23.27
C VAL A 238 1.02 3.27 22.95
N ARG A 239 1.41 4.29 22.20
CA ARG A 239 2.78 4.56 21.78
C ARG A 239 3.24 5.83 22.48
N ILE A 240 4.27 5.73 23.31
CA ILE A 240 4.85 6.85 24.04
C ILE A 240 6.14 7.21 23.33
N TYR A 241 6.18 8.36 22.66
CA TYR A 241 7.39 8.94 22.08
C TYR A 241 7.97 9.91 23.11
N LEU A 242 9.25 9.77 23.43
CA LEU A 242 9.92 10.60 24.43
C LEU A 242 10.63 11.80 23.75
N HIS A 243 11.25 11.56 22.58
CA HIS A 243 11.91 12.54 21.70
C HIS A 243 13.41 12.75 22.01
N GLY A 244 13.92 13.97 22.09
CA GLY A 244 15.37 14.23 22.12
C GLY A 244 16.03 14.39 23.51
N GLY A 245 15.27 14.33 24.60
CA GLY A 245 15.75 14.59 25.97
C GLY A 245 16.44 13.38 26.62
N ASP A 246 17.10 13.57 27.76
CA ASP A 246 17.50 12.44 28.59
C ASP A 246 16.26 11.92 29.34
N ASP A 247 15.57 10.91 28.81
CA ASP A 247 14.23 10.58 29.29
C ASP A 247 14.19 9.39 30.28
N HIS A 248 13.13 9.34 31.11
CA HIS A 248 12.92 8.24 32.05
C HIS A 248 11.47 7.78 32.08
N ALA A 249 11.23 6.56 31.59
CA ALA A 249 9.93 5.88 31.66
C ALA A 249 9.89 4.81 32.75
N VAL A 250 8.97 4.98 33.72
CA VAL A 250 8.70 4.00 34.78
C VAL A 250 7.34 3.34 34.54
N VAL A 251 7.33 2.01 34.45
CA VAL A 251 6.13 1.20 34.21
C VAL A 251 5.89 0.28 35.40
N ARG A 252 4.75 0.47 36.07
CA ARG A 252 4.41 -0.23 37.32
C ARG A 252 2.98 -0.76 37.35
N GLY A 253 2.73 -1.68 38.27
CA GLY A 253 1.42 -2.27 38.52
C GLY A 253 1.40 -3.80 38.38
N SER A 254 0.20 -4.38 38.46
CA SER A 254 0.02 -5.83 38.62
C SER A 254 -0.41 -6.56 37.34
N GLY A 255 -0.66 -5.84 36.23
CA GLY A 255 -1.39 -6.36 35.07
C GLY A 255 -0.58 -6.58 33.79
N ARG A 256 -0.66 -7.80 33.23
CA ARG A 256 -0.57 -8.01 31.78
C ARG A 256 -1.94 -7.69 31.15
N GLY A 257 -2.11 -6.47 30.65
CA GLY A 257 -3.33 -6.03 29.95
C GLY A 257 -3.29 -6.33 28.44
N PRO A 258 -4.45 -6.23 27.74
CA PRO A 258 -4.51 -6.36 26.29
C PRO A 258 -3.87 -5.15 25.57
N ILE A 259 -3.91 -3.96 26.19
CA ILE A 259 -3.32 -2.73 25.65
C ILE A 259 -1.80 -2.92 25.49
N THR A 260 -1.35 -2.91 24.23
CA THR A 260 0.08 -2.89 23.90
C THR A 260 0.64 -1.52 24.26
N VAL A 261 1.67 -1.46 25.10
CA VAL A 261 2.39 -0.22 25.41
C VAL A 261 3.78 -0.28 24.80
N ARG A 262 4.12 0.76 24.06
CA ARG A 262 5.44 0.97 23.46
C ARG A 262 6.04 2.23 24.04
N VAL A 263 7.33 2.18 24.34
CA VAL A 263 8.15 3.36 24.61
C VAL A 263 9.12 3.48 23.45
N ILE A 264 9.12 4.64 22.80
CA ILE A 264 10.04 5.05 21.76
C ILE A 264 10.85 6.16 22.42
N GLY A 265 12.17 5.99 22.53
CA GLY A 265 13.06 7.02 23.08
C GLY A 265 13.22 8.15 22.07
N GLY A 266 14.38 8.19 21.42
CA GLY A 266 14.60 9.02 20.24
C GLY A 266 16.05 9.42 20.10
N GLY A 267 16.40 10.54 20.75
CA GLY A 267 17.79 10.90 21.08
C GLY A 267 17.95 10.96 22.60
N GLY A 268 19.14 11.31 23.08
CA GLY A 268 19.43 11.36 24.53
C GLY A 268 19.78 10.01 25.15
N ASP A 269 20.08 10.00 26.44
CA ASP A 269 20.43 8.80 27.21
C ASP A 269 19.23 8.30 28.06
N ASP A 270 18.47 7.37 27.47
CA ASP A 270 17.16 6.94 27.96
C ASP A 270 17.19 5.85 29.03
N VAL A 271 16.29 5.96 30.02
CA VAL A 271 16.06 4.93 31.04
C VAL A 271 14.62 4.41 30.97
N VAL A 272 14.44 3.09 30.83
CA VAL A 272 13.12 2.45 30.86
C VAL A 272 13.09 1.33 31.88
N GLU A 273 12.31 1.49 32.95
CA GLU A 273 12.13 0.51 34.01
C GLU A 273 10.71 -0.06 34.00
N ASP A 274 10.57 -1.37 33.75
CA ASP A 274 9.27 -2.05 33.68
C ASP A 274 9.15 -3.20 34.68
N GLU A 275 8.45 -2.95 35.79
CA GLU A 275 8.12 -3.95 36.81
C GLU A 275 7.16 -5.05 36.29
N THR A 276 6.43 -4.76 35.20
CA THR A 276 5.38 -5.65 34.64
C THR A 276 5.93 -6.63 33.60
N GLY A 277 7.06 -6.31 32.98
CA GLY A 277 7.67 -7.06 31.88
C GLY A 277 6.76 -7.21 30.66
N THR A 278 6.13 -6.10 30.25
CA THR A 278 5.16 -6.05 29.13
C THR A 278 5.53 -5.05 28.03
N VAL A 279 6.26 -3.99 28.37
CA VAL A 279 6.55 -2.87 27.47
C VAL A 279 7.63 -3.25 26.47
N ARG A 280 7.45 -2.76 25.24
CA ARG A 280 8.45 -2.87 24.18
C ARG A 280 9.12 -1.51 24.03
N PHE A 281 10.44 -1.50 24.17
CA PHE A 281 11.28 -0.30 24.02
C PHE A 281 11.89 -0.27 22.61
N TYR A 282 11.89 0.90 21.99
CA TYR A 282 12.43 1.15 20.64
C TYR A 282 13.34 2.35 20.71
N ASP A 283 14.62 2.14 20.45
CA ASP A 283 15.56 3.23 20.36
C ASP A 283 16.83 2.81 19.63
N ASP A 284 17.29 3.63 18.70
CA ASP A 284 18.42 3.38 17.82
C ASP A 284 19.57 4.40 17.96
N ASP A 285 19.46 5.34 18.90
CA ASP A 285 20.55 6.24 19.35
C ASP A 285 20.77 6.13 20.88
N GLY A 286 21.76 6.83 21.44
CA GLY A 286 21.98 6.97 22.89
C GLY A 286 22.58 5.76 23.65
N ASP A 287 23.05 5.98 24.88
CA ASP A 287 23.62 4.95 25.79
C ASP A 287 22.54 4.36 26.75
N ASN A 288 21.45 3.85 26.16
CA ASN A 288 20.18 3.59 26.87
C ASN A 288 20.17 2.39 27.84
N VAL A 289 19.38 2.52 28.91
CA VAL A 289 19.24 1.55 30.01
C VAL A 289 17.81 1.01 30.13
N ALA A 290 17.56 -0.17 29.56
CA ALA A 290 16.28 -0.86 29.68
C ALA A 290 16.31 -1.99 30.73
N ARG A 291 15.41 -1.94 31.72
CA ARG A 291 15.31 -2.89 32.83
C ARG A 291 13.90 -3.50 32.90
N GLY A 292 13.81 -4.82 33.00
CA GLY A 292 12.53 -5.55 33.14
C GLY A 292 11.67 -5.63 31.88
N VAL A 293 11.86 -4.74 30.90
CA VAL A 293 11.08 -4.66 29.64
C VAL A 293 10.95 -5.99 28.88
N ARG A 294 9.87 -6.14 28.12
CA ARG A 294 9.57 -7.34 27.32
C ARG A 294 10.53 -7.54 26.15
N SER A 295 10.95 -6.44 25.50
CA SER A 295 11.85 -6.46 24.35
C SER A 295 12.43 -5.07 24.09
N VAL A 296 13.70 -5.02 23.72
CA VAL A 296 14.38 -3.81 23.18
C VAL A 296 14.58 -4.02 21.68
N ASN A 297 14.33 -2.98 20.88
CA ASN A 297 14.57 -2.99 19.43
C ASN A 297 15.41 -1.77 19.05
N THR A 298 16.70 -2.02 18.77
CA THR A 298 17.67 -1.00 18.35
C THR A 298 17.88 -0.92 16.85
N GLN A 299 16.82 -1.17 16.08
CA GLN A 299 16.87 -1.05 14.62
C GLN A 299 16.18 0.23 14.18
N SER A 300 16.92 1.07 13.47
CA SER A 300 16.40 2.30 12.88
C SER A 300 15.18 2.08 11.99
N TRP A 301 14.28 3.06 12.05
CA TRP A 301 13.04 3.08 11.30
C TRP A 301 12.66 4.50 10.90
N GLY A 302 12.73 4.79 9.60
CA GLY A 302 12.05 5.94 8.99
C GLY A 302 10.76 5.51 8.32
N TRP A 303 10.34 6.22 7.27
CA TRP A 303 9.28 5.75 6.37
C TRP A 303 9.88 5.17 5.08
N ALA A 304 9.24 4.14 4.53
CA ALA A 304 9.54 3.75 3.14
C ALA A 304 8.88 4.78 2.24
N ASP A 305 9.56 5.20 1.17
CA ASP A 305 8.85 5.88 0.08
C ASP A 305 7.72 4.96 -0.36
N ILE A 306 6.51 5.46 -0.19
CA ILE A 306 5.30 4.73 -0.50
C ILE A 306 5.23 4.73 -2.02
N PRO A 307 5.07 3.58 -2.68
CA PRO A 307 4.74 3.59 -4.08
C PRO A 307 3.41 4.29 -4.21
N GLU A 308 3.48 5.44 -4.81
CA GLU A 308 2.34 6.13 -5.33
C GLU A 308 1.64 5.14 -6.34
N GLY A 309 0.58 4.39 -5.94
CA GLY A 309 -0.28 3.49 -6.79
C GLY A 309 -1.46 4.01 -7.69
N LEU A 310 -2.63 4.45 -7.18
CA LEU A 310 -3.69 5.18 -7.98
C LEU A 310 -4.62 6.10 -7.14
N ARG A 311 -4.19 6.52 -5.95
CA ARG A 311 -4.88 7.61 -5.20
C ARG A 311 -4.38 8.95 -5.77
N PHE A 312 -5.02 10.05 -5.41
CA PHE A 312 -4.44 11.37 -5.61
C PHE A 312 -4.29 11.96 -4.20
N GLY A 313 -3.12 12.54 -3.93
CA GLY A 313 -2.76 13.04 -2.61
C GLY A 313 -1.48 12.38 -2.11
N LYS A 314 -0.44 13.20 -2.10
CA LYS A 314 0.88 12.94 -1.53
C LYS A 314 0.78 12.55 -0.03
N ASP A 315 1.86 11.99 0.50
CA ASP A 315 2.23 12.04 1.92
C ASP A 315 1.33 11.36 2.98
N TRP A 316 1.10 10.03 2.90
CA TRP A 316 0.79 9.27 4.14
C TRP A 316 1.08 7.76 4.11
N ALA A 317 1.95 7.31 5.01
CA ALA A 317 2.24 5.88 5.25
C ALA A 317 1.46 5.42 6.48
N GLN A 318 0.29 4.83 6.29
CA GLN A 318 -0.54 4.38 7.41
C GLN A 318 0.17 3.30 8.24
N ASP A 319 0.29 3.53 9.56
CA ASP A 319 0.77 2.55 10.54
C ASP A 319 -0.24 2.28 11.67
N TRP A 320 -1.50 2.64 11.48
CA TRP A 320 -2.55 2.50 12.48
C TRP A 320 -3.92 2.39 11.82
N GLY A 321 -4.93 1.85 12.52
CA GLY A 321 -6.27 1.70 11.94
C GLY A 321 -6.36 0.66 10.79
N ARG A 322 -7.46 0.72 10.04
CA ARG A 322 -7.90 -0.33 9.09
C ARG A 322 -8.55 0.28 7.84
N ASP A 323 -8.43 -0.38 6.71
CA ASP A 323 -9.06 -0.05 5.41
C ASP A 323 -9.86 -1.27 4.92
N ARG A 324 -11.12 -1.06 4.52
CA ARG A 324 -12.08 -2.11 4.17
C ARG A 324 -12.73 -1.84 2.82
N SER A 325 -11.99 -2.04 1.74
CA SER A 325 -12.59 -2.07 0.39
C SER A 325 -13.53 -3.28 0.28
N LEU A 326 -14.83 -3.07 0.28
CA LEU A 326 -15.81 -4.15 0.10
C LEU A 326 -15.92 -4.63 -1.36
N PHE A 327 -15.42 -3.85 -2.33
CA PHE A 327 -15.44 -4.20 -3.74
C PHE A 327 -14.24 -3.61 -4.50
N SER A 328 -13.20 -4.42 -4.65
CA SER A 328 -12.05 -4.18 -5.54
C SER A 328 -12.31 -4.86 -6.89
N PRO A 329 -12.51 -4.13 -8.01
CA PRO A 329 -12.75 -4.74 -9.31
C PRO A 329 -11.47 -5.33 -9.91
N SER A 330 -11.60 -6.50 -10.55
CA SER A 330 -10.52 -7.23 -11.22
C SER A 330 -10.88 -7.41 -12.71
N VAL A 331 -9.94 -7.07 -13.60
CA VAL A 331 -10.07 -7.27 -15.05
C VAL A 331 -8.75 -7.85 -15.55
N GLN A 332 -8.80 -9.02 -16.18
CA GLN A 332 -7.63 -9.75 -16.67
C GLN A 332 -7.91 -10.33 -18.07
N TYR A 333 -6.91 -10.94 -18.71
CA TYR A 333 -7.09 -11.65 -19.98
C TYR A 333 -6.26 -12.94 -20.03
N GLY A 334 -6.96 -14.07 -20.25
CA GLY A 334 -6.38 -15.40 -20.42
C GLY A 334 -6.75 -16.00 -21.78
N GLU A 335 -5.96 -16.94 -22.31
CA GLU A 335 -6.23 -17.50 -23.64
C GLU A 335 -7.44 -18.47 -23.65
N GLY A 336 -7.56 -19.31 -22.62
CA GLY A 336 -8.77 -20.12 -22.38
C GLY A 336 -9.97 -19.26 -21.98
N ALA A 337 -9.78 -18.41 -20.97
CA ALA A 337 -10.83 -17.58 -20.37
C ALA A 337 -11.37 -16.41 -21.21
N GLY A 338 -10.58 -15.89 -22.16
CA GLY A 338 -10.88 -14.63 -22.84
C GLY A 338 -10.71 -13.43 -21.90
N LEU A 339 -11.63 -12.46 -21.99
CA LEU A 339 -11.72 -11.40 -20.98
C LEU A 339 -12.19 -12.03 -19.65
N ILE A 340 -11.43 -11.83 -18.59
CA ILE A 340 -11.80 -12.23 -17.24
C ILE A 340 -12.29 -10.98 -16.52
N VAL A 341 -13.48 -11.06 -15.95
CA VAL A 341 -14.06 -10.02 -15.08
C VAL A 341 -14.29 -10.58 -13.70
N GLY A 342 -14.11 -9.75 -12.67
CA GLY A 342 -14.27 -10.19 -11.30
C GLY A 342 -14.11 -9.08 -10.28
N GLY A 343 -14.00 -9.50 -9.02
CA GLY A 343 -13.70 -8.63 -7.89
C GLY A 343 -14.15 -9.23 -6.57
N GLY A 344 -13.89 -8.51 -5.50
CA GLY A 344 -14.28 -8.88 -4.15
C GLY A 344 -13.60 -8.01 -3.09
N PRO A 345 -13.71 -8.36 -1.81
CA PRO A 345 -13.23 -7.52 -0.73
C PRO A 345 -11.70 -7.53 -0.61
N THR A 346 -11.16 -6.42 -0.12
CA THR A 346 -9.77 -6.28 0.31
C THR A 346 -9.74 -5.59 1.68
N PHE A 347 -9.30 -6.32 2.68
CA PHE A 347 -9.11 -5.82 4.04
C PHE A 347 -7.61 -5.53 4.22
N THR A 348 -7.26 -4.27 4.51
CA THR A 348 -5.90 -3.90 4.93
C THR A 348 -5.95 -3.43 6.38
N ASP A 349 -5.00 -3.86 7.18
CA ASP A 349 -4.87 -3.55 8.59
C ASP A 349 -3.42 -3.08 8.81
N PHE A 350 -3.27 -1.93 9.46
CA PHE A 350 -2.00 -1.23 9.57
C PHE A 350 -1.42 -1.41 10.97
N GLY A 351 -0.17 -0.99 11.18
CA GLY A 351 0.46 -1.17 12.48
C GLY A 351 1.87 -0.58 12.56
N PHE A 352 2.23 -0.13 13.76
CA PHE A 352 3.52 0.47 14.10
C PHE A 352 4.71 -0.28 13.48
N ARG A 353 5.60 0.48 12.84
CA ARG A 353 6.82 0.01 12.16
C ARG A 353 6.58 -1.18 11.20
N ARG A 354 5.51 -1.15 10.38
CA ARG A 354 5.17 -2.19 9.38
C ARG A 354 4.74 -1.64 8.00
N ALA A 355 5.35 -0.56 7.53
CA ALA A 355 5.06 -0.02 6.20
C ALA A 355 5.21 -1.08 5.07
N PRO A 356 4.35 -1.08 4.04
CA PRO A 356 3.16 -0.22 3.85
C PRO A 356 1.88 -0.69 4.58
N PHE A 357 1.87 -1.83 5.28
CA PHE A 357 0.75 -2.32 6.10
C PHE A 357 1.15 -3.54 6.94
N ARG A 358 0.45 -3.75 8.08
CA ARG A 358 0.65 -4.90 8.99
C ARG A 358 0.12 -6.19 8.40
N SER A 359 -1.11 -6.18 7.91
CA SER A 359 -1.73 -7.32 7.23
C SER A 359 -2.59 -6.86 6.06
N ARG A 360 -2.69 -7.69 5.01
CA ARG A 360 -3.68 -7.53 3.95
C ARG A 360 -4.28 -8.89 3.61
N LEU A 361 -5.58 -8.92 3.42
CA LEU A 361 -6.35 -10.07 2.96
C LEU A 361 -7.24 -9.65 1.79
N GLY A 362 -6.97 -10.17 0.60
CA GLY A 362 -7.78 -9.96 -0.60
C GLY A 362 -8.47 -11.25 -1.01
N PHE A 363 -9.75 -11.15 -1.41
CA PHE A 363 -10.49 -12.26 -2.01
C PHE A 363 -11.21 -11.76 -3.26
N ASN A 364 -11.00 -12.44 -4.40
CA ASN A 364 -11.70 -12.14 -5.66
C ASN A 364 -12.50 -13.36 -6.12
N VAL A 365 -13.70 -13.13 -6.66
CA VAL A 365 -14.38 -14.07 -7.55
C VAL A 365 -14.16 -13.62 -8.99
N LEU A 366 -13.89 -14.55 -9.90
CA LEU A 366 -13.57 -14.34 -11.30
C LEU A 366 -14.54 -15.11 -12.21
N TYR A 367 -14.77 -14.58 -13.41
CA TYR A 367 -15.55 -15.21 -14.46
C TYR A 367 -14.87 -15.03 -15.83
N GLY A 368 -14.60 -16.15 -16.52
CA GLY A 368 -14.02 -16.16 -17.86
C GLY A 368 -15.09 -16.04 -18.94
N THR A 369 -15.15 -14.92 -19.64
CA THR A 369 -16.23 -14.64 -20.61
C THR A 369 -16.25 -15.55 -21.85
N LYS A 370 -15.11 -16.14 -22.23
CA LYS A 370 -14.99 -17.05 -23.39
C LYS A 370 -15.25 -18.52 -23.01
N SER A 371 -14.75 -18.95 -21.85
CA SER A 371 -14.91 -20.33 -21.37
C SER A 371 -16.24 -20.56 -20.63
N GLY A 372 -16.82 -19.52 -20.03
CA GLY A 372 -17.96 -19.62 -19.12
C GLY A 372 -17.59 -20.16 -17.72
N GLY A 373 -16.30 -20.44 -17.48
CA GLY A 373 -15.80 -20.98 -16.21
C GLY A 373 -15.60 -19.91 -15.13
N TRP A 374 -15.59 -20.36 -13.89
CA TRP A 374 -15.40 -19.54 -12.70
C TRP A 374 -13.97 -19.60 -12.17
N GLY A 375 -13.66 -18.68 -11.26
CA GLY A 375 -12.44 -18.74 -10.47
C GLY A 375 -12.56 -17.99 -9.15
N ALA A 376 -11.63 -18.27 -8.25
CA ALA A 376 -11.42 -17.58 -6.99
C ALA A 376 -9.92 -17.34 -6.76
N GLU A 377 -9.59 -16.16 -6.25
CA GLU A 377 -8.25 -15.81 -5.77
C GLU A 377 -8.34 -15.44 -4.29
N LEU A 378 -7.40 -15.92 -3.48
CA LEU A 378 -7.18 -15.49 -2.10
C LEU A 378 -5.70 -15.11 -1.96
N SER A 379 -5.45 -13.86 -1.56
CA SER A 379 -4.11 -13.37 -1.25
C SER A 379 -4.07 -12.88 0.20
N ALA A 380 -3.07 -13.32 0.96
CA ALA A 380 -2.81 -12.81 2.30
C ALA A 380 -1.33 -12.46 2.46
N GLU A 381 -1.05 -11.35 3.13
CA GLU A 381 0.29 -10.95 3.54
C GLU A 381 0.26 -10.41 4.98
N HIS A 382 1.21 -10.83 5.81
CA HIS A 382 1.42 -10.32 7.16
C HIS A 382 2.90 -9.93 7.35
N ARG A 383 3.17 -8.68 7.71
CA ARG A 383 4.54 -8.17 7.92
C ARG A 383 4.92 -8.18 9.39
N MET A 384 6.14 -8.64 9.65
CA MET A 384 6.73 -8.59 10.98
C MET A 384 7.17 -7.17 11.32
N GLU A 385 7.07 -6.83 12.60
CA GLU A 385 7.39 -5.50 13.12
C GLU A 385 8.87 -5.16 12.95
N ASN A 386 9.16 -3.97 12.41
CA ASN A 386 10.51 -3.47 12.12
C ASN A 386 11.42 -4.50 11.41
N SER A 387 10.87 -5.24 10.45
CA SER A 387 11.53 -6.42 9.89
C SER A 387 11.35 -6.52 8.38
N ARG A 388 12.34 -7.16 7.73
CA ARG A 388 12.25 -7.55 6.31
C ARG A 388 11.41 -8.81 6.09
N LEU A 389 10.95 -9.46 7.17
CA LEU A 389 10.22 -10.72 7.12
C LEU A 389 8.71 -10.50 7.00
N ALA A 390 8.09 -11.22 6.07
CA ALA A 390 6.65 -11.33 5.90
C ALA A 390 6.25 -12.80 5.74
N ILE A 391 5.00 -13.11 6.08
CA ILE A 391 4.34 -14.37 5.73
C ILE A 391 3.33 -14.04 4.64
N THR A 392 3.37 -14.79 3.54
CA THR A 392 2.44 -14.64 2.41
C THR A 392 1.68 -15.93 2.16
N LEU A 393 0.47 -15.82 1.61
CA LEU A 393 -0.32 -16.94 1.09
C LEU A 393 -0.95 -16.48 -0.22
N ASP A 394 -0.61 -17.16 -1.31
CA ASP A 394 -1.31 -17.04 -2.58
C ASP A 394 -2.07 -18.34 -2.83
N ALA A 395 -3.39 -18.26 -2.99
CA ALA A 395 -4.22 -19.39 -3.38
C ALA A 395 -5.14 -19.01 -4.55
N ARG A 396 -5.28 -19.92 -5.52
CA ARG A 396 -6.07 -19.75 -6.74
C ARG A 396 -6.83 -21.03 -7.04
N ALA A 397 -8.07 -20.92 -7.47
CA ALA A 397 -8.84 -22.00 -8.08
C ALA A 397 -9.55 -21.46 -9.32
N THR A 398 -9.45 -22.11 -10.47
CA THR A 398 -9.91 -21.58 -11.76
C THR A 398 -10.29 -22.68 -12.74
N GLU A 399 -11.39 -22.50 -13.47
CA GLU A 399 -11.93 -23.47 -14.45
C GLU A 399 -11.59 -23.11 -15.93
N PHE A 400 -10.61 -22.24 -16.13
CA PHE A 400 -10.44 -21.51 -17.40
C PHE A 400 -8.99 -21.23 -17.81
N GLU A 401 -8.02 -21.82 -17.10
CA GLU A 401 -6.63 -21.76 -17.53
C GLU A 401 -6.47 -22.58 -18.81
N ALA A 402 -5.41 -22.31 -19.57
CA ALA A 402 -5.10 -23.05 -20.78
C ALA A 402 -3.63 -22.86 -21.15
N PHE A 403 -3.07 -23.88 -21.78
CA PHE A 403 -1.77 -23.84 -22.45
C PHE A 403 -1.93 -24.38 -23.88
N ARG A 404 -0.92 -24.18 -24.72
CA ARG A 404 -0.89 -24.81 -26.05
C ARG A 404 0.14 -25.92 -26.12
N PHE A 405 -0.18 -26.97 -26.90
CA PHE A 405 0.73 -28.06 -27.16
C PHE A 405 0.66 -28.52 -28.61
N TYR A 406 1.86 -28.69 -29.20
CA TYR A 406 2.08 -29.07 -30.60
C TYR A 406 2.93 -30.36 -30.72
N GLY A 407 3.27 -30.97 -29.58
CA GLY A 407 4.36 -31.95 -29.47
C GLY A 407 5.65 -31.30 -28.96
N PHE A 408 6.68 -32.12 -28.77
CA PHE A 408 8.00 -31.68 -28.31
C PHE A 408 8.94 -31.34 -29.47
N GLY A 409 9.82 -30.37 -29.26
CA GLY A 409 10.86 -29.93 -30.20
C GLY A 409 10.44 -28.78 -31.12
N ASN A 410 11.40 -28.34 -31.95
CA ASN A 410 11.24 -27.19 -32.85
C ASN A 410 10.57 -27.54 -34.20
N ASP A 411 10.56 -28.82 -34.60
CA ASP A 411 10.07 -29.28 -35.91
C ASP A 411 8.61 -29.78 -35.86
N THR A 412 7.87 -29.38 -34.84
CA THR A 412 6.47 -29.78 -34.59
C THR A 412 5.50 -29.17 -35.62
N PRO A 413 4.43 -29.87 -36.01
CA PRO A 413 3.44 -29.34 -36.95
C PRO A 413 2.66 -28.16 -36.36
N ASP A 414 2.27 -27.19 -37.20
CA ASP A 414 1.41 -26.08 -36.77
C ASP A 414 -0.06 -26.53 -36.81
N LEU A 415 -0.54 -27.08 -35.70
CA LEU A 415 -1.92 -27.55 -35.50
C LEU A 415 -2.95 -26.39 -35.55
N GLY A 416 -4.24 -26.71 -35.65
CA GLY A 416 -5.32 -25.73 -35.56
C GLY A 416 -5.34 -24.96 -34.22
N ASP A 417 -5.97 -23.77 -34.20
CA ASP A 417 -6.11 -22.98 -32.97
C ASP A 417 -6.99 -23.69 -31.92
N GLU A 418 -7.89 -24.58 -32.35
CA GLU A 418 -8.70 -25.45 -31.46
C GLU A 418 -7.92 -26.71 -31.07
N GLU A 419 -7.31 -27.41 -32.03
CA GLU A 419 -6.55 -28.66 -31.81
C GLU A 419 -5.35 -28.50 -30.88
N SER A 420 -4.70 -27.32 -30.86
CA SER A 420 -3.54 -27.05 -30.00
C SER A 420 -3.88 -26.54 -28.61
N LEU A 421 -5.11 -26.10 -28.33
CA LEU A 421 -5.46 -25.44 -27.06
C LEU A 421 -5.98 -26.45 -26.03
N VAL A 422 -5.15 -26.80 -25.06
CA VAL A 422 -5.56 -27.66 -23.94
C VAL A 422 -6.16 -26.76 -22.84
N MET A 423 -7.44 -26.97 -22.54
CA MET A 423 -8.11 -26.28 -21.43
C MET A 423 -7.76 -26.96 -20.11
N MET A 424 -7.62 -26.19 -19.04
CA MET A 424 -7.19 -26.70 -17.75
C MET A 424 -7.96 -26.06 -16.59
N ASP A 425 -8.49 -26.90 -15.71
CA ASP A 425 -8.91 -26.47 -14.38
C ASP A 425 -7.70 -26.57 -13.45
N GLN A 426 -7.47 -25.57 -12.61
CA GLN A 426 -6.27 -25.45 -11.79
C GLN A 426 -6.60 -25.03 -10.37
N VAL A 427 -5.95 -25.66 -9.39
CA VAL A 427 -5.92 -25.22 -7.99
C VAL A 427 -4.48 -25.11 -7.53
N THR A 428 -4.09 -23.95 -7.00
CA THR A 428 -2.75 -23.67 -6.49
C THR A 428 -2.84 -23.10 -5.08
N VAL A 429 -2.00 -23.56 -4.16
CA VAL A 429 -1.88 -23.02 -2.80
C VAL A 429 -0.40 -22.91 -2.43
N TYR A 430 0.07 -21.69 -2.19
CA TYR A 430 1.47 -21.34 -1.90
C TYR A 430 1.57 -20.42 -0.67
N PRO A 431 1.60 -20.98 0.55
CA PRO A 431 2.06 -20.25 1.73
C PRO A 431 3.59 -20.14 1.68
N ALA A 432 4.12 -18.95 1.91
CA ALA A 432 5.56 -18.70 1.85
C ALA A 432 6.06 -17.77 2.94
N LEU A 433 7.33 -17.97 3.31
CA LEU A 433 8.12 -17.01 4.06
C LEU A 433 8.78 -16.06 3.06
N THR A 434 8.49 -14.77 3.16
CA THR A 434 8.93 -13.75 2.21
C THR A 434 9.89 -12.77 2.89
N TRP A 435 11.07 -12.58 2.30
CA TRP A 435 12.09 -11.64 2.73
C TRP A 435 12.17 -10.45 1.77
N VAL A 436 11.81 -9.26 2.23
CA VAL A 436 11.85 -8.02 1.45
C VAL A 436 13.30 -7.56 1.26
N ILE A 437 13.66 -7.27 0.01
CA ILE A 437 14.99 -6.80 -0.40
C ILE A 437 14.91 -5.30 -0.68
N GLY A 438 15.86 -4.54 -0.13
CA GLY A 438 16.09 -3.15 -0.49
C GLY A 438 16.33 -2.22 0.69
N PRO A 439 16.41 -0.89 0.45
CA PRO A 439 16.56 0.08 1.53
C PRO A 439 15.46 -0.11 2.56
N ARG A 440 15.85 -0.10 3.84
CA ARG A 440 14.86 0.03 4.90
C ARG A 440 14.33 1.46 4.92
N PRO A 441 13.08 1.66 5.36
CA PRO A 441 12.67 2.93 5.92
C PRO A 441 13.76 3.52 6.83
N GLY A 442 14.23 4.74 6.57
CA GLY A 442 15.19 5.46 7.43
C GLY A 442 16.68 5.14 7.26
N ASN A 443 17.10 4.36 6.26
CA ASN A 443 18.53 4.05 6.06
C ASN A 443 19.23 5.04 5.10
N LEU A 444 18.85 6.32 5.17
CA LEU A 444 19.48 7.44 4.47
C LEU A 444 20.74 7.90 5.23
N PRO A 445 21.85 8.24 4.56
CA PRO A 445 23.05 8.71 5.24
C PRO A 445 22.85 10.11 5.87
N PRO A 446 23.52 10.44 6.99
CA PRO A 446 23.49 11.78 7.57
C PRO A 446 23.91 12.83 6.53
N GLY A 447 23.16 13.93 6.44
CA GLY A 447 23.31 14.93 5.36
C GLY A 447 22.48 14.62 4.10
N SER A 448 21.34 13.94 4.25
CA SER A 448 20.28 13.87 3.22
C SER A 448 18.91 14.27 3.74
N GLU A 449 18.90 15.09 4.80
CA GLU A 449 17.79 15.99 5.09
C GLU A 449 17.54 16.89 3.87
N PRO A 450 16.29 17.25 3.57
CA PRO A 450 16.01 18.26 2.57
C PRO A 450 16.44 19.61 3.14
N ASP A 451 17.55 20.17 2.63
CA ASP A 451 17.95 21.55 2.89
C ASP A 451 16.75 22.48 2.61
N GLY A 452 16.13 22.98 3.68
CA GLY A 452 15.05 23.95 3.59
C GLY A 452 15.62 25.33 3.37
N GLU A 453 15.63 25.80 2.12
CA GLU A 453 15.65 27.23 1.76
C GLU A 453 15.39 27.40 0.26
N GLY A 454 14.33 28.13 -0.11
CA GLY A 454 13.89 28.28 -1.50
C GLY A 454 12.60 29.09 -1.65
N GLU A 455 12.67 30.39 -1.36
CA GLU A 455 11.52 31.30 -1.54
C GLU A 455 11.12 31.45 -3.02
N GLY A 456 9.83 31.23 -3.30
CA GLY A 456 9.04 31.95 -4.31
C GLY A 456 9.30 31.70 -5.82
N GLU A 457 8.34 31.05 -6.48
CA GLU A 457 7.45 31.73 -7.43
C GLU A 457 6.20 30.84 -7.70
N GLU A 458 5.03 31.47 -7.85
CA GLU A 458 3.78 30.79 -8.21
C GLU A 458 3.76 30.51 -9.73
N ASP A 459 3.45 29.28 -10.14
CA ASP A 459 2.88 29.03 -11.46
C ASP A 459 1.96 27.78 -11.43
N GLU A 460 0.83 27.86 -12.15
CA GLU A 460 -0.27 26.90 -12.04
C GLU A 460 0.01 25.58 -12.80
N GLY A 461 -0.38 24.42 -12.26
CA GLY A 461 -0.68 23.26 -13.12
C GLY A 461 -0.34 21.85 -12.65
N GLY A 462 -1.02 21.35 -11.61
CA GLY A 462 -1.45 19.95 -11.55
C GLY A 462 -0.38 18.85 -11.66
N GLU A 463 0.42 18.69 -10.60
CA GLU A 463 1.03 17.40 -10.27
C GLU A 463 -0.05 16.33 -9.92
N VAL A 464 0.40 15.18 -9.41
CA VAL A 464 -0.39 14.15 -8.74
C VAL A 464 -1.09 13.18 -9.72
N GLU A 465 -0.76 11.89 -9.78
CA GLU A 465 0.24 11.12 -9.02
C GLU A 465 0.38 9.73 -9.69
N ARG A 466 1.41 8.97 -9.28
CA ARG A 466 1.37 7.51 -9.05
C ARG A 466 2.43 6.67 -9.79
N ALA A 467 3.60 6.53 -9.16
CA ALA A 467 4.81 5.83 -9.59
C ALA A 467 5.36 4.65 -8.70
N PHE A 468 5.92 3.61 -9.34
CA PHE A 468 6.80 2.58 -8.73
C PHE A 468 8.25 3.06 -8.61
N LEU A 469 8.50 4.03 -7.70
CA LEU A 469 9.76 4.25 -6.94
C LEU A 469 11.13 4.33 -7.71
N LEU A 470 11.86 5.45 -7.87
CA LEU A 470 11.80 6.83 -7.33
C LEU A 470 12.19 7.90 -8.37
N GLY A 471 11.70 9.15 -8.22
CA GLY A 471 12.04 10.35 -9.01
C GLY A 471 13.35 11.05 -8.61
N LYS A 472 14.29 10.29 -8.03
CA LYS A 472 15.70 10.56 -7.74
C LYS A 472 16.29 9.17 -7.43
N ARG A 473 17.52 8.87 -7.85
CA ARG A 473 18.17 7.59 -7.47
C ARG A 473 18.25 7.48 -5.93
N GLU A 474 18.30 6.32 -5.28
CA GLU A 474 19.04 5.11 -5.66
C GLU A 474 18.56 3.88 -4.84
N GLY A 475 18.45 2.67 -5.41
CA GLY A 475 18.24 1.47 -4.58
C GLY A 475 17.75 0.22 -5.30
N ILE A 476 18.35 -0.92 -4.98
CA ILE A 476 17.82 -2.25 -5.36
C ILE A 476 16.58 -2.53 -4.48
N ARG A 477 15.44 -2.88 -5.07
CA ARG A 477 14.21 -3.30 -4.38
C ARG A 477 13.81 -4.72 -4.81
N GLY A 478 13.10 -5.48 -3.98
CA GLY A 478 12.73 -6.85 -4.34
C GLY A 478 12.14 -7.71 -3.21
N SER A 479 12.06 -9.01 -3.46
CA SER A 479 11.59 -10.02 -2.50
C SER A 479 12.22 -11.38 -2.80
N PHE A 480 12.57 -12.15 -1.77
CA PHE A 480 12.82 -13.59 -1.86
C PHE A 480 11.75 -14.35 -1.06
N SER A 481 10.94 -15.15 -1.72
CA SER A 481 9.88 -15.97 -1.10
C SER A 481 10.24 -17.44 -1.19
N ILE A 482 9.98 -18.22 -0.14
CA ILE A 482 10.15 -19.68 -0.15
C ILE A 482 9.07 -20.37 0.70
N GLY A 483 8.51 -21.47 0.20
CA GLY A 483 7.47 -22.22 0.91
C GLY A 483 7.04 -23.52 0.21
N PRO A 484 6.19 -24.34 0.85
CA PRO A 484 5.58 -25.49 0.19
C PRO A 484 4.56 -25.03 -0.86
N LEU A 485 4.39 -25.84 -1.89
CA LEU A 485 3.48 -25.60 -3.01
C LEU A 485 2.59 -26.83 -3.21
N ALA A 486 1.27 -26.64 -3.10
CA ALA A 486 0.30 -27.62 -3.58
C ALA A 486 -0.26 -27.12 -4.93
N HIS A 487 -0.23 -27.97 -5.95
CA HIS A 487 -0.68 -27.64 -7.30
C HIS A 487 -1.43 -28.82 -7.92
N TRP A 488 -2.73 -28.65 -8.17
CA TRP A 488 -3.56 -29.62 -8.86
C TRP A 488 -4.04 -29.06 -10.20
N THR A 489 -4.05 -29.92 -11.22
CA THR A 489 -4.50 -29.57 -12.57
C THR A 489 -5.38 -30.69 -13.13
N SER A 490 -6.50 -30.33 -13.74
CA SER A 490 -7.32 -31.21 -14.59
C SER A 490 -7.26 -30.72 -16.02
N THR A 491 -6.70 -31.51 -16.94
CA THR A 491 -6.56 -31.14 -18.36
C THR A 491 -7.68 -31.73 -19.20
N ARG A 492 -8.17 -30.93 -20.15
CA ARG A 492 -9.19 -31.32 -21.14
C ARG A 492 -8.61 -31.15 -22.53
N VAL A 493 -8.27 -32.28 -23.14
CA VAL A 493 -7.46 -32.37 -24.36
C VAL A 493 -8.37 -32.43 -25.59
N PRO A 494 -8.25 -31.48 -26.54
CA PRO A 494 -9.07 -31.49 -27.74
C PRO A 494 -8.69 -32.64 -28.67
N THR A 495 -9.66 -33.15 -29.42
CA THR A 495 -9.44 -34.24 -30.38
C THR A 495 -8.39 -33.84 -31.43
N GLY A 496 -7.37 -34.69 -31.63
CA GLY A 496 -6.27 -34.44 -32.57
C GLY A 496 -5.04 -33.77 -31.95
N ASN A 497 -5.08 -33.37 -30.67
CA ASN A 497 -3.90 -32.94 -29.94
C ASN A 497 -2.90 -34.11 -29.75
N PRO A 498 -1.57 -33.87 -29.75
CA PRO A 498 -0.56 -34.89 -29.49
C PRO A 498 -0.36 -35.24 -28.00
N LEU A 499 -1.05 -34.58 -27.06
CA LEU A 499 -1.07 -34.95 -25.65
C LEU A 499 -1.96 -36.19 -25.44
N ASP A 500 -1.52 -37.13 -24.59
CA ASP A 500 -2.20 -38.42 -24.38
C ASP A 500 -3.41 -38.31 -23.42
N GLY A 501 -4.47 -37.69 -23.90
CA GLY A 501 -5.77 -37.64 -23.23
C GLY A 501 -5.86 -36.72 -21.99
N ASP A 502 -7.07 -36.66 -21.43
CA ASP A 502 -7.38 -35.90 -20.22
C ASP A 502 -6.65 -36.47 -19.01
N SER A 503 -6.07 -35.61 -18.17
CA SER A 503 -5.34 -36.01 -16.96
C SER A 503 -5.64 -35.12 -15.75
N ASP A 504 -5.85 -35.76 -14.59
CA ASP A 504 -5.99 -35.14 -13.28
C ASP A 504 -4.71 -35.40 -12.47
N VAL A 505 -3.94 -34.35 -12.17
CA VAL A 505 -2.61 -34.47 -11.54
C VAL A 505 -2.46 -33.50 -10.37
N GLY A 506 -2.44 -34.02 -9.15
CA GLY A 506 -2.04 -33.34 -7.93
C GLY A 506 -0.54 -33.47 -7.63
N ARG A 507 0.13 -32.33 -7.39
CA ARG A 507 1.55 -32.20 -7.07
C ARG A 507 1.71 -31.53 -5.71
N LEU A 508 2.61 -32.03 -4.88
CA LEU A 508 3.00 -31.39 -3.61
C LEU A 508 4.52 -31.26 -3.55
N GLY A 509 5.03 -30.04 -3.46
CA GLY A 509 6.46 -29.75 -3.51
C GLY A 509 6.86 -28.51 -2.72
N GLY A 510 8.04 -27.96 -3.04
CA GLY A 510 8.52 -26.67 -2.53
C GLY A 510 8.84 -25.73 -3.67
N GLN A 511 8.59 -24.44 -3.48
CA GLN A 511 8.91 -23.38 -4.45
C GLN A 511 9.66 -22.23 -3.78
N ALA A 512 10.61 -21.65 -4.52
CA ALA A 512 11.29 -20.41 -4.19
C ALA A 512 11.14 -19.40 -5.33
N ILE A 513 10.98 -18.12 -5.01
CA ILE A 513 10.84 -17.02 -5.97
C ILE A 513 11.72 -15.84 -5.53
N LEU A 514 12.62 -15.40 -6.40
CA LEU A 514 13.40 -14.17 -6.27
C LEU A 514 12.88 -13.13 -7.26
N ARG A 515 12.58 -11.94 -6.75
CA ARG A 515 12.26 -10.74 -7.54
C ARG A 515 13.21 -9.63 -7.14
N VAL A 516 13.86 -8.97 -8.11
CA VAL A 516 14.76 -7.84 -7.87
C VAL A 516 14.55 -6.79 -8.97
N SER A 517 14.52 -5.52 -8.61
CA SER A 517 14.42 -4.39 -9.53
C SER A 517 15.34 -3.25 -9.08
N ASN A 518 15.91 -2.54 -10.05
CA ASN A 518 16.57 -1.24 -9.89
C ASN A 518 16.26 -0.42 -11.16
N THR A 519 14.98 -0.38 -11.55
CA THR A 519 14.50 0.45 -12.66
C THR A 519 14.17 1.85 -12.18
N ASP A 520 14.16 2.81 -13.11
CA ASP A 520 13.44 4.06 -12.92
C ASP A 520 11.92 3.85 -12.87
N GLN A 521 11.20 4.90 -12.45
CA GLN A 521 9.75 4.95 -12.34
C GLN A 521 9.07 4.90 -13.71
N GLY A 522 7.79 4.53 -13.71
CA GLY A 522 6.96 4.57 -14.91
C GLY A 522 6.50 3.20 -15.36
N ALA A 523 5.35 3.19 -16.03
CA ALA A 523 4.85 2.02 -16.73
C ALA A 523 5.76 1.55 -17.88
N ALA A 524 6.64 2.44 -18.36
CA ALA A 524 7.62 2.24 -19.41
C ALA A 524 9.03 2.63 -18.92
N PRO A 525 9.72 1.75 -18.17
CA PRO A 525 11.04 2.06 -17.63
C PRO A 525 12.05 2.35 -18.74
N ARG A 526 12.90 3.35 -18.52
CA ARG A 526 13.89 3.86 -19.47
C ARG A 526 15.32 3.45 -19.07
N ARG A 527 15.55 3.14 -17.80
CA ARG A 527 16.85 2.81 -17.21
C ARG A 527 16.75 1.71 -16.15
N GLY A 528 17.77 0.85 -16.08
CA GLY A 528 17.98 -0.06 -14.96
C GLY A 528 17.75 -1.53 -15.32
N TYR A 529 17.36 -2.36 -14.36
CA TYR A 529 17.13 -3.78 -14.61
C TYR A 529 16.08 -4.41 -13.68
N ARG A 530 15.50 -5.53 -14.12
CA ARG A 530 14.61 -6.43 -13.36
C ARG A 530 15.09 -7.86 -13.51
N LEU A 531 15.21 -8.57 -12.39
CA LEU A 531 15.50 -10.01 -12.34
C LEU A 531 14.31 -10.72 -11.69
N PHE A 532 13.80 -11.74 -12.38
CA PHE A 532 12.84 -12.70 -11.86
C PHE A 532 13.46 -14.09 -11.93
N VAL A 533 13.42 -14.85 -10.83
CA VAL A 533 13.77 -16.26 -10.80
C VAL A 533 12.73 -17.01 -9.99
N GLN A 534 12.23 -18.12 -10.51
CA GLN A 534 11.34 -19.05 -9.83
C GLN A 534 11.93 -20.45 -10.00
N ALA A 535 11.91 -21.24 -8.93
CA ALA A 535 12.31 -22.65 -8.97
C ALA A 535 11.37 -23.45 -8.08
N ALA A 536 10.91 -24.60 -8.54
CA ALA A 536 10.13 -25.55 -7.77
C ALA A 536 10.66 -26.97 -7.90
N GLY A 537 10.45 -27.78 -6.87
CA GLY A 537 10.80 -29.19 -6.85
C GLY A 537 9.67 -30.01 -6.24
N PHE A 538 9.29 -31.08 -6.94
CA PHE A 538 8.20 -31.97 -6.61
C PHE A 538 8.76 -33.38 -6.42
N PRO A 539 8.76 -33.94 -5.20
CA PRO A 539 8.99 -35.37 -5.01
C PRO A 539 7.83 -36.20 -5.58
N ASP A 540 8.10 -37.48 -5.80
CA ASP A 540 7.12 -38.54 -6.10
C ASP A 540 6.17 -38.73 -4.88
N VAL A 541 5.16 -37.87 -4.80
CA VAL A 541 4.14 -37.79 -3.75
C VAL A 541 2.85 -37.25 -4.36
N TRP A 542 1.71 -37.72 -3.84
CA TRP A 542 0.36 -37.43 -4.35
C TRP A 542 0.11 -38.10 -5.71
N ASP A 543 -0.11 -37.36 -6.79
CA ASP A 543 -0.38 -37.91 -8.13
C ASP A 543 0.75 -37.61 -9.14
N ALA A 544 1.92 -37.14 -8.68
CA ALA A 544 3.09 -36.94 -9.53
C ALA A 544 3.60 -38.29 -10.08
N GLU A 545 3.91 -38.37 -11.37
CA GLU A 545 4.37 -39.62 -12.01
C GLU A 545 5.81 -40.02 -11.61
N GLY A 546 6.57 -39.06 -11.10
CA GLY A 546 7.89 -39.24 -10.54
C GLY A 546 8.43 -37.93 -9.94
N ALA A 547 9.72 -37.89 -9.62
CA ALA A 547 10.33 -36.71 -9.02
C ALA A 547 10.85 -35.77 -10.11
N PHE A 548 10.42 -34.50 -10.08
CA PHE A 548 10.83 -33.50 -11.07
C PHE A 548 11.02 -32.11 -10.46
N GLY A 549 11.68 -31.24 -11.22
CA GLY A 549 11.86 -29.83 -10.85
C GLY A 549 11.67 -28.91 -12.05
N THR A 550 11.15 -27.72 -11.77
CA THR A 550 10.93 -26.66 -12.77
C THR A 550 11.68 -25.39 -12.38
N GLY A 551 12.12 -24.62 -13.36
CA GLY A 551 12.83 -23.37 -13.15
C GLY A 551 12.58 -22.36 -14.26
N LEU A 552 12.37 -21.10 -13.90
CA LEU A 552 12.19 -19.97 -14.80
C LEU A 552 13.10 -18.82 -14.34
N ALA A 553 13.93 -18.30 -15.22
CA ALA A 553 14.78 -17.14 -14.95
C ALA A 553 14.63 -16.11 -16.08
N GLN A 554 14.45 -14.84 -15.73
CA GLN A 554 14.33 -13.72 -16.65
C GLN A 554 15.11 -12.50 -16.14
N LEU A 555 15.91 -11.91 -16.99
CA LEU A 555 16.58 -10.62 -16.76
C LEU A 555 16.15 -9.63 -17.85
N SER A 556 15.46 -8.57 -17.44
CA SER A 556 15.14 -7.40 -18.27
C SER A 556 16.08 -6.25 -17.92
N GLY A 557 16.60 -5.53 -18.92
CA GLY A 557 17.49 -4.39 -18.77
C GLY A 557 17.08 -3.22 -19.67
N TYR A 558 17.25 -2.01 -19.17
CA TYR A 558 16.82 -0.77 -19.80
C TYR A 558 17.99 0.21 -19.88
N LEU A 559 18.28 0.70 -21.09
CA LEU A 559 19.45 1.53 -21.38
C LEU A 559 19.01 2.78 -22.16
N PRO A 560 19.13 4.00 -21.59
CA PRO A 560 18.87 5.23 -22.34
C PRO A 560 19.92 5.42 -23.44
N LEU A 561 19.51 5.92 -24.61
CA LEU A 561 20.36 6.13 -25.77
C LEU A 561 20.57 7.63 -26.07
N PHE A 562 19.48 8.35 -26.35
CA PHE A 562 19.50 9.80 -26.62
C PHE A 562 18.10 10.39 -26.43
N GLY A 563 18.01 11.57 -25.81
CA GLY A 563 16.73 12.09 -25.32
C GLY A 563 16.02 11.03 -24.46
N ASP A 564 14.73 10.84 -24.71
CA ASP A 564 13.92 9.80 -24.04
C ASP A 564 13.94 8.43 -24.77
N THR A 565 14.64 8.34 -25.90
CA THR A 565 14.79 7.07 -26.65
C THR A 565 15.68 6.12 -25.87
N HIS A 566 15.19 4.90 -25.64
CA HIS A 566 15.86 3.89 -24.83
C HIS A 566 15.72 2.49 -25.45
N LEU A 567 16.66 1.62 -25.08
CA LEU A 567 16.67 0.21 -25.45
C LEU A 567 16.14 -0.61 -24.27
N ALA A 568 15.14 -1.43 -24.50
CA ALA A 568 14.73 -2.48 -23.57
C ALA A 568 15.19 -3.84 -24.10
N ALA A 569 15.98 -4.56 -23.31
CA ALA A 569 16.47 -5.90 -23.64
C ALA A 569 15.99 -6.89 -22.58
N ARG A 570 15.62 -8.10 -22.98
CA ARG A 570 15.22 -9.17 -22.07
C ARG A 570 15.85 -10.47 -22.52
N ILE A 571 16.41 -11.22 -21.58
CA ILE A 571 16.82 -12.60 -21.77
C ILE A 571 16.07 -13.46 -20.76
N GLY A 572 15.63 -14.64 -21.18
CA GLY A 572 14.95 -15.58 -20.31
C GLY A 572 15.23 -17.03 -20.68
N GLY A 573 15.00 -17.90 -19.71
CA GLY A 573 15.05 -19.34 -19.90
C GLY A 573 14.15 -20.06 -18.90
N GLU A 574 13.63 -21.18 -19.33
CA GLU A 574 12.75 -22.07 -18.59
C GLU A 574 13.29 -23.49 -18.72
N ALA A 575 13.15 -24.30 -17.67
CA ALA A 575 13.59 -25.69 -17.66
C ALA A 575 12.65 -26.56 -16.80
N ALA A 576 12.41 -27.78 -17.25
CA ALA A 576 11.75 -28.86 -16.55
C ALA A 576 12.66 -30.11 -16.63
N VAL A 577 12.92 -30.75 -15.49
CA VAL A 577 13.90 -31.85 -15.39
C VAL A 577 13.36 -32.95 -14.49
N GLY A 578 13.43 -34.20 -14.93
CA GLY A 578 12.83 -35.36 -14.28
C GLY A 578 11.50 -35.75 -14.93
N ASP A 579 10.66 -36.46 -14.20
CA ASP A 579 9.38 -36.99 -14.71
C ASP A 579 8.27 -35.92 -14.66
N PHE A 580 8.44 -34.82 -15.41
CA PHE A 580 7.50 -33.70 -15.44
C PHE A 580 6.33 -33.94 -16.41
N ALA A 581 5.14 -33.43 -16.07
CA ALA A 581 3.99 -33.46 -16.95
C ALA A 581 4.04 -32.32 -17.99
N VAL A 582 3.38 -32.49 -19.15
CA VAL A 582 3.39 -31.50 -20.24
C VAL A 582 2.99 -30.06 -19.83
N PRO A 583 2.03 -29.82 -18.91
CA PRO A 583 1.74 -28.46 -18.42
C PRO A 583 2.89 -27.78 -17.66
N ASP A 584 3.87 -28.55 -17.17
CA ASP A 584 5.06 -28.08 -16.46
C ASP A 584 6.30 -27.96 -17.39
N ALA A 585 6.16 -28.29 -18.68
CA ALA A 585 7.24 -28.31 -19.65
C ALA A 585 7.65 -26.90 -20.11
N ALA A 586 8.94 -26.73 -20.46
CA ALA A 586 9.46 -25.45 -20.92
C ALA A 586 8.98 -25.10 -22.33
N SER A 587 8.62 -23.84 -22.61
CA SER A 587 8.08 -23.46 -23.92
C SER A 587 8.49 -22.08 -24.43
N ILE A 588 8.37 -21.90 -25.76
CA ILE A 588 8.48 -20.59 -26.40
C ILE A 588 7.31 -20.30 -27.36
N GLY A 589 6.92 -19.04 -27.44
CA GLY A 589 5.89 -18.53 -28.33
C GLY A 589 5.06 -17.39 -27.72
N GLY A 590 4.34 -16.66 -28.57
CA GLY A 590 3.44 -15.60 -28.15
C GLY A 590 4.10 -14.44 -27.40
N ARG A 591 3.32 -13.73 -26.57
CA ARG A 591 3.78 -12.47 -25.92
C ARG A 591 4.80 -12.66 -24.80
N ARG A 592 4.91 -13.88 -24.25
CA ARG A 592 5.76 -14.16 -23.08
C ARG A 592 7.22 -14.39 -23.46
N SER A 593 7.52 -14.94 -24.64
CA SER A 593 8.87 -15.21 -25.12
C SER A 593 9.11 -14.71 -26.55
N VAL A 594 8.60 -15.38 -27.60
CA VAL A 594 8.86 -14.99 -29.01
C VAL A 594 7.57 -14.59 -29.73
N ARG A 595 7.38 -13.28 -29.97
CA ARG A 595 6.19 -12.74 -30.65
C ARG A 595 6.22 -13.08 -32.15
N GLY A 596 5.06 -13.05 -32.79
CA GLY A 596 4.84 -13.54 -34.17
C GLY A 596 4.46 -15.02 -34.22
N TYR A 597 4.92 -15.83 -33.26
CA TYR A 597 4.50 -17.22 -33.10
C TYR A 597 3.20 -17.33 -32.28
N ARG A 598 2.51 -18.48 -32.38
CA ARG A 598 1.42 -18.84 -31.44
C ARG A 598 1.98 -18.92 -30.01
N PHE A 599 1.12 -18.82 -29.01
CA PHE A 599 1.50 -19.14 -27.63
C PHE A 599 1.99 -20.59 -27.58
N ASP A 600 3.02 -20.82 -26.76
CA ASP A 600 3.60 -22.13 -26.44
C ASP A 600 3.85 -23.00 -27.69
N ARG A 601 4.31 -22.37 -28.79
CA ARG A 601 4.41 -22.99 -30.12
C ARG A 601 5.41 -24.13 -30.18
N TYR A 602 6.48 -24.05 -29.41
CA TYR A 602 7.48 -25.11 -29.31
C TYR A 602 7.74 -25.41 -27.83
N THR A 603 7.73 -26.70 -27.49
CA THR A 603 7.81 -27.22 -26.11
C THR A 603 9.00 -28.16 -25.97
N GLY A 604 9.64 -28.22 -24.80
CA GLY A 604 10.78 -29.08 -24.52
C GLY A 604 11.11 -29.17 -23.03
N GLU A 605 12.21 -29.83 -22.70
CA GLU A 605 12.78 -29.83 -21.34
C GLU A 605 13.39 -28.46 -21.00
N VAL A 606 13.98 -27.77 -21.98
CA VAL A 606 14.62 -26.46 -21.78
C VAL A 606 14.18 -25.51 -22.90
N ALA A 607 13.83 -24.29 -22.53
CA ALA A 607 13.54 -23.19 -23.43
C ALA A 607 14.44 -22.00 -23.12
N THR A 608 14.90 -21.26 -24.13
CA THR A 608 15.54 -19.95 -23.93
C THR A 608 15.07 -18.95 -24.98
N TRP A 609 15.04 -17.68 -24.61
CA TRP A 609 14.64 -16.59 -25.50
C TRP A 609 15.37 -15.28 -25.19
N GLY A 610 15.43 -14.42 -26.19
CA GLY A 610 15.90 -13.04 -26.10
C GLY A 610 14.96 -12.10 -26.84
N ASN A 611 14.74 -10.91 -26.28
CA ASN A 611 13.95 -9.85 -26.86
C ASN A 611 14.71 -8.54 -26.84
N LEU A 612 14.52 -7.75 -27.88
CA LEU A 612 15.08 -6.42 -28.01
C LEU A 612 13.98 -5.48 -28.49
N GLU A 613 13.80 -4.35 -27.80
CA GLU A 613 12.94 -3.25 -28.22
C GLU A 613 13.73 -1.94 -28.24
N LEU A 614 13.65 -1.22 -29.36
CA LEU A 614 14.02 0.19 -29.41
C LEU A 614 12.73 0.99 -29.20
N ARG A 615 12.65 1.72 -28.08
CA ARG A 615 11.47 2.49 -27.66
C ARG A 615 11.70 3.98 -27.84
N VAL A 616 10.78 4.64 -28.52
CA VAL A 616 10.77 6.07 -28.83
C VAL A 616 9.47 6.67 -28.30
N PRO A 617 9.49 7.33 -27.13
CA PRO A 617 8.41 8.23 -26.72
C PRO A 617 8.20 9.29 -27.81
N ILE A 618 6.93 9.60 -28.13
CA ILE A 618 6.55 10.56 -29.17
C ILE A 618 6.12 11.87 -28.53
N ASP A 619 5.12 11.84 -27.66
CA ASP A 619 4.49 13.04 -27.10
C ASP A 619 3.66 12.71 -25.85
N THR A 620 3.32 13.74 -25.07
CA THR A 620 2.35 13.67 -23.97
C THR A 620 0.97 14.07 -24.48
N VAL A 621 -0.03 13.21 -24.29
CA VAL A 621 -1.38 13.42 -24.84
C VAL A 621 -2.40 13.67 -23.74
N HIS A 622 -3.20 14.73 -23.93
CA HIS A 622 -4.25 15.16 -22.99
C HIS A 622 -5.65 14.75 -23.49
N ILE A 623 -6.07 13.50 -23.25
CA ILE A 623 -7.40 13.01 -23.69
C ILE A 623 -8.43 13.10 -22.54
N ILE A 624 -8.00 12.75 -21.33
CA ILE A 624 -8.74 12.86 -20.05
C ILE A 624 -7.73 13.12 -18.92
N VAL A 625 -6.55 12.51 -19.06
CA VAL A 625 -5.44 12.53 -18.10
C VAL A 625 -4.13 12.70 -18.88
N ASN A 626 -3.10 13.22 -18.23
CA ASN A 626 -1.77 13.35 -18.83
C ASN A 626 -1.15 11.95 -18.99
N GLY A 627 -0.74 11.59 -20.21
CA GLY A 627 -0.10 10.29 -20.46
C GLY A 627 0.86 10.32 -21.65
N GLU A 628 1.95 9.56 -21.54
CA GLU A 628 2.96 9.40 -22.58
C GLU A 628 2.47 8.45 -23.67
N LEU A 629 2.58 8.86 -24.94
CA LEU A 629 2.41 8.01 -26.11
C LEU A 629 3.78 7.72 -26.71
N GLY A 630 4.05 6.46 -27.08
CA GLY A 630 5.31 6.08 -27.73
C GLY A 630 5.17 4.93 -28.71
N VAL A 631 6.23 4.70 -29.50
CA VAL A 631 6.34 3.62 -30.49
C VAL A 631 7.63 2.83 -30.33
N PHE A 632 7.60 1.55 -30.71
CA PHE A 632 8.75 0.67 -30.62
C PHE A 632 8.92 -0.22 -31.85
N GLY A 633 10.17 -0.52 -32.18
CA GLY A 633 10.55 -1.63 -33.05
C GLY A 633 11.03 -2.81 -32.20
N LEU A 634 10.70 -4.05 -32.57
CA LEU A 634 11.08 -5.24 -31.82
C LEU A 634 11.83 -6.28 -32.68
N ALA A 635 12.74 -7.01 -32.03
CA ALA A 635 13.35 -8.23 -32.53
C ALA A 635 13.39 -9.28 -31.42
N ASP A 636 12.84 -10.47 -31.70
CA ASP A 636 12.73 -11.58 -30.76
C ASP A 636 13.43 -12.82 -31.30
N THR A 637 13.98 -13.65 -30.43
CA THR A 637 14.58 -14.96 -30.76
C THR A 637 14.32 -15.97 -29.65
N GLY A 638 14.17 -17.25 -29.99
CA GLY A 638 14.06 -18.33 -29.00
C GLY A 638 14.30 -19.72 -29.58
N ARG A 639 14.50 -20.68 -28.69
CA ARG A 639 14.79 -22.08 -29.01
C ARG A 639 14.39 -23.00 -27.87
N VAL A 640 13.96 -24.23 -28.20
CA VAL A 640 13.76 -25.31 -27.22
C VAL A 640 14.71 -26.49 -27.47
N TRP A 641 14.99 -27.23 -26.40
CA TRP A 641 15.77 -28.47 -26.37
C TRP A 641 14.94 -29.59 -25.72
N MET A 642 15.16 -30.82 -26.18
CA MET A 642 14.54 -32.04 -25.68
C MET A 642 15.59 -33.16 -25.76
N ASP A 643 15.76 -33.95 -24.70
CA ASP A 643 16.77 -35.02 -24.58
C ASP A 643 18.21 -34.52 -24.83
N GLY A 644 18.47 -33.24 -24.53
CA GLY A 644 19.71 -32.53 -24.87
C GLY A 644 19.90 -32.20 -26.36
N GLU A 645 19.02 -32.67 -27.24
CA GLU A 645 19.00 -32.34 -28.66
C GLU A 645 18.14 -31.11 -28.95
N SER A 646 18.36 -30.51 -30.12
CA SER A 646 17.56 -29.37 -30.61
C SER A 646 17.67 -29.25 -32.13
N PRO A 647 17.02 -30.15 -32.89
CA PRO A 647 16.81 -29.95 -34.33
C PRO A 647 15.92 -28.71 -34.57
N GLY A 648 15.71 -28.30 -35.83
CA GLY A 648 14.99 -27.08 -36.21
C GLY A 648 15.72 -25.74 -35.98
N GLY A 649 16.49 -25.60 -34.90
CA GLY A 649 17.37 -24.43 -34.66
C GLY A 649 16.71 -23.28 -33.89
N TRP A 650 17.04 -22.02 -34.25
CA TRP A 650 16.54 -20.81 -33.59
C TRP A 650 15.37 -20.20 -34.36
N HIS A 651 14.29 -19.89 -33.65
CA HIS A 651 13.12 -19.16 -34.16
C HIS A 651 13.31 -17.68 -33.94
N THR A 652 13.20 -16.85 -34.98
CA THR A 652 13.37 -15.40 -34.87
C THR A 652 12.18 -14.65 -35.44
N ALA A 653 11.84 -13.53 -34.83
CA ALA A 653 10.78 -12.64 -35.25
C ALA A 653 11.17 -11.18 -35.17
N TRP A 654 10.45 -10.34 -35.92
CA TRP A 654 10.59 -8.90 -35.90
C TRP A 654 9.22 -8.23 -36.00
N GLY A 655 9.15 -6.95 -35.66
CA GLY A 655 7.91 -6.20 -35.70
C GLY A 655 8.01 -4.82 -35.08
N GLY A 656 6.89 -4.32 -34.59
CA GLY A 656 6.82 -3.05 -33.87
C GLY A 656 5.44 -2.80 -33.28
N GLY A 657 5.29 -1.71 -32.57
CA GLY A 657 4.06 -1.38 -31.86
C GLY A 657 4.03 0.03 -31.32
N ALA A 658 2.97 0.31 -30.56
CA ALA A 658 2.79 1.54 -29.82
C ALA A 658 2.41 1.22 -28.36
N TRP A 659 2.72 2.14 -27.45
CA TRP A 659 2.15 2.15 -26.10
C TRP A 659 1.56 3.52 -25.77
N PHE A 660 0.61 3.50 -24.84
CA PHE A 660 0.18 4.66 -24.08
C PHE A 660 0.36 4.34 -22.60
N SER A 661 0.88 5.27 -21.81
CA SER A 661 1.06 5.11 -20.37
C SER A 661 0.63 6.32 -19.54
N ALA A 662 -0.16 6.06 -18.51
CA ALA A 662 -0.60 7.03 -17.50
C ALA A 662 -0.80 6.31 -16.15
N PHE A 663 -0.54 7.00 -15.02
CA PHE A 663 -0.68 6.44 -13.65
C PHE A 663 0.01 5.08 -13.44
N ASP A 664 1.27 4.97 -13.87
CA ASP A 664 2.07 3.73 -13.92
C ASP A 664 1.43 2.50 -14.57
N ARG A 665 0.39 2.73 -15.38
CA ARG A 665 -0.22 1.71 -16.24
C ARG A 665 0.10 2.02 -17.68
N ALA A 666 0.64 1.04 -18.39
CA ALA A 666 0.77 1.06 -19.84
C ALA A 666 -0.35 0.22 -20.46
N ILE A 667 -0.71 0.54 -21.69
CA ILE A 667 -1.35 -0.38 -22.62
C ILE A 667 -0.50 -0.38 -23.87
N SER A 668 -0.12 -1.56 -24.36
CA SER A 668 0.67 -1.72 -25.58
C SER A 668 -0.06 -2.54 -26.62
N VAL A 669 0.14 -2.15 -27.89
CA VAL A 669 -0.32 -2.89 -29.07
C VAL A 669 0.90 -3.17 -29.94
N ALA A 670 1.14 -4.43 -30.26
CA ALA A 670 2.26 -4.86 -31.10
C ALA A 670 1.79 -5.68 -32.28
N TRP A 671 2.48 -5.55 -33.41
CA TRP A 671 2.46 -6.51 -34.51
C TRP A 671 3.84 -7.13 -34.65
N ALA A 672 3.91 -8.46 -34.82
CA ALA A 672 5.16 -9.17 -35.02
C ALA A 672 4.99 -10.35 -35.98
N ARG A 673 6.08 -10.74 -36.65
CA ARG A 673 6.13 -11.85 -37.60
C ARG A 673 7.41 -12.65 -37.42
N GLY A 674 7.29 -13.98 -37.28
CA GLY A 674 8.43 -14.91 -37.34
C GLY A 674 8.84 -15.24 -38.77
N ASN A 675 10.03 -15.81 -38.94
CA ASN A 675 10.56 -16.16 -40.27
C ASN A 675 9.66 -17.15 -41.04
N ASP A 676 9.11 -18.12 -40.31
CA ASP A 676 8.29 -19.25 -40.78
C ASP A 676 6.81 -19.14 -40.35
N SER A 677 6.42 -18.02 -39.73
CA SER A 677 5.06 -17.80 -39.22
C SER A 677 4.35 -16.59 -39.86
N HIS A 678 3.02 -16.56 -39.73
CA HIS A 678 2.19 -15.43 -40.14
C HIS A 678 2.30 -14.27 -39.14
N GLY A 679 2.08 -13.03 -39.61
CA GLY A 679 2.08 -11.86 -38.73
C GLY A 679 0.91 -11.89 -37.73
N ARG A 680 1.18 -11.57 -36.47
CA ARG A 680 0.22 -11.61 -35.35
C ARG A 680 0.17 -10.27 -34.62
N PHE A 681 -1.02 -9.93 -34.13
CA PHE A 681 -1.26 -8.79 -33.26
C PHE A 681 -1.33 -9.22 -31.79
N TYR A 682 -0.84 -8.36 -30.91
CA TYR A 682 -0.88 -8.52 -29.45
C TYR A 682 -1.40 -7.22 -28.85
N ILE A 683 -2.29 -7.32 -27.86
CA ILE A 683 -2.74 -6.21 -27.02
C ILE A 683 -2.46 -6.63 -25.58
N TRP A 684 -1.89 -5.73 -24.77
CA TRP A 684 -1.47 -6.06 -23.42
C TRP A 684 -1.60 -4.86 -22.46
N GLN A 685 -1.98 -5.14 -21.22
CA GLN A 685 -1.88 -4.18 -20.12
C GLN A 685 -0.47 -4.26 -19.53
N GLY A 686 0.32 -3.21 -19.75
CA GLY A 686 1.75 -3.15 -19.51
C GLY A 686 2.56 -3.16 -20.81
N LEU A 687 3.88 -3.17 -20.65
CA LEU A 687 4.85 -3.54 -21.69
C LEU A 687 5.40 -4.94 -21.39
N PRO A 688 5.87 -5.72 -22.37
CA PRO A 688 6.22 -7.14 -22.17
C PRO A 688 7.56 -7.41 -21.45
N PHE A 689 8.14 -6.45 -20.71
CA PHE A 689 9.51 -6.48 -20.15
C PHE A 689 9.58 -6.26 -18.64
#